data_AF-A0A814KLR5-F1
#
_entry.id   AF-A0A814KLR5-F1
#
_cell.length_a   1.000
_cell.length_b   1.000
_cell.length_c   1.000
_cell.angle_alpha   90.00
_cell.angle_beta   90.00
_cell.angle_gamma   90.00
#
_symmetry.space_group_name_H-M   'P 1'
#
loop_
_entity.id
_entity.type
_entity.pdbx_description
1 polymer ?
#
loop_
_entity_poly.entity_id
_entity_poly.type
_entity_poly.pdbx_seq_one_letter_code
_entity_poly.pdbx_strand_id
1 'polypeptide(L)'
;MTLFKANQRFFDVQNEPQEMLLPIEGYEDMPLLSLKMSVGNLERLVSKAIENANIATERSIYPANGLSQDESASICLYTMDWKKNDQSLCARLNAALRSTDRSELVPYFFYLKLFLTALWKLKSVKKTVWRGVNANLSNQYPIGKTIIWWGFSSCIGSFDDIESDKFLGKKGQRTLFEIECETGKAINGHSYYHDIDEILLLPGIQLQVIDQNYPSNDLCIIRLKEIQSSSSPYLQSPLTSSTMKIATKQNNNKPHSAPLSSSTRHITNSSNVQRSKSLCTSSLHIPQTATKVTRKASKSYENKVLKELINKERKKESIRFPKQMLNYDDMEMIADELISNKYWTIIYLWENYINEKHMLILMHGLQLNSTLICLNLDCNMLGDEGTSILASLLKTNTSLRTVYLNKNQINDIGAHELACMLYVNRTLIHLELSSNSIGDDGVAAISNALKVNNSLRTIYLNDNNITEIGAEYLADMLQINKTLIDLQLSSNPIGDNGVNLIAHVLKQNITLESLHIGQTITTIKSMHEIGKMLQMNTMLKSLYLNNNNLGDDALMIIIPFLMKNRTLTTLDLAMNNLTDKSANELGYLLKQTQTTLTNLIISYNPLGDMGISFIASALMNNTSLVKLIVESVEMTIEGVRQLANMLCSNKTLRYLALNNNEIDDNCMKLLVNGLQYNKSLQNLYLNNCNLKDECVPFIINIMKQNKTLIYIELVKNHLTEQGKMAINQAAMLYKTCSIYLDFSFQRVH
;
A
#
# COMPACT_ATOMS: atom_id res chain seq x y z
N MET A 1 27.66 28.63 -34.07
CA MET A 1 27.82 29.62 -32.99
C MET A 1 26.84 29.22 -31.87
N THR A 2 27.21 28.19 -31.12
CA THR A 2 26.38 27.57 -30.07
C THR A 2 26.63 28.34 -28.78
N LEU A 3 25.67 29.17 -28.38
CA LEU A 3 25.62 29.76 -27.04
C LEU A 3 25.48 28.61 -26.03
N PHE A 4 26.60 28.13 -25.50
CA PHE A 4 26.62 27.21 -24.37
C PHE A 4 26.13 27.97 -23.14
N LYS A 5 24.93 27.64 -22.68
CA LYS A 5 24.33 28.21 -21.46
C LYS A 5 25.12 27.70 -20.24
N ALA A 6 25.56 28.64 -19.41
CA ALA A 6 26.30 28.38 -18.17
C ALA A 6 25.49 27.45 -17.23
N ASN A 7 26.16 26.48 -16.60
CA ASN A 7 25.52 25.49 -15.74
C ASN A 7 25.20 26.06 -14.34
N GLN A 8 23.91 26.21 -13.98
CA GLN A 8 23.47 26.81 -12.70
C GLN A 8 24.01 26.10 -11.46
N ARG A 9 24.46 24.84 -11.60
CA ARG A 9 25.20 24.10 -10.57
C ARG A 9 26.41 24.83 -10.02
N PHE A 10 26.98 25.80 -10.76
CA PHE A 10 28.12 26.61 -10.32
C PHE A 10 27.73 27.98 -9.72
N PHE A 11 26.49 28.45 -9.92
CA PHE A 11 26.12 29.86 -9.68
C PHE A 11 25.15 30.10 -8.51
N ASP A 12 24.71 29.05 -7.81
CA ASP A 12 23.60 29.08 -6.84
C ASP A 12 23.95 29.58 -5.43
N VAL A 13 25.23 29.82 -5.14
CA VAL A 13 25.76 30.28 -3.82
C VAL A 13 25.26 31.69 -3.43
N GLN A 14 24.70 32.45 -4.39
CA GLN A 14 24.15 33.78 -4.14
C GLN A 14 22.95 33.79 -3.19
N ASN A 15 22.33 32.62 -2.99
CA ASN A 15 21.07 32.47 -2.24
C ASN A 15 21.27 31.92 -0.82
N GLU A 16 22.51 31.86 -0.32
CA GLU A 16 22.74 31.40 1.06
C GLU A 16 22.01 32.33 2.05
N PRO A 17 21.19 31.78 2.95
CA PRO A 17 20.39 32.58 3.88
C PRO A 17 21.29 33.32 4.88
N GLN A 18 20.94 34.57 5.19
CA GLN A 18 21.68 35.35 6.19
C GLN A 18 21.27 35.03 7.63
N GLU A 19 20.19 34.27 7.81
CA GLU A 19 19.68 33.82 9.10
C GLU A 19 20.03 32.34 9.36
N MET A 20 20.11 31.97 10.63
CA MET A 20 20.36 30.59 11.03
C MET A 20 19.08 29.77 10.84
N LEU A 21 19.15 28.73 10.02
CA LEU A 21 18.05 27.80 9.81
C LEU A 21 18.12 26.62 10.78
N LEU A 22 17.00 25.90 10.93
CA LEU A 22 16.94 24.65 11.70
C LEU A 22 17.85 23.57 11.06
N PRO A 23 18.38 22.61 11.85
CA PRO A 23 19.15 21.48 11.34
C PRO A 23 18.43 20.70 10.22
N ILE A 24 19.22 20.03 9.39
CA ILE A 24 18.72 19.07 8.40
C ILE A 24 18.57 17.72 9.11
N GLU A 25 17.35 17.43 9.54
CA GLU A 25 16.99 16.26 10.36
C GLU A 25 15.72 15.55 9.84
N GLY A 26 15.51 14.30 10.25
CA GLY A 26 14.39 13.44 9.88
C GLY A 26 14.62 12.58 8.62
N TYR A 27 15.65 12.86 7.82
CA TYR A 27 16.00 12.02 6.66
C TYR A 27 16.74 10.75 7.10
N GLU A 28 17.45 10.82 8.23
CA GLU A 28 18.21 9.74 8.85
C GLU A 28 17.34 8.56 9.28
N ASP A 29 16.07 8.82 9.62
CA ASP A 29 15.08 7.82 10.00
C ASP A 29 14.47 7.09 8.78
N MET A 30 14.76 7.57 7.57
CA MET A 30 14.27 6.93 6.36
C MET A 30 15.02 5.61 6.08
N PRO A 31 14.34 4.59 5.52
CA PRO A 31 15.00 3.39 5.05
C PRO A 31 15.93 3.71 3.87
N LEU A 32 17.02 2.94 3.74
CA LEU A 32 17.87 2.99 2.57
C LEU A 32 17.17 2.28 1.40
N LEU A 33 16.83 3.01 0.34
CA LEU A 33 16.13 2.52 -0.85
C LEU A 33 17.04 2.56 -2.09
N SER A 34 16.64 1.88 -3.17
CA SER A 34 17.31 2.02 -4.48
C SER A 34 17.13 3.42 -5.07
N LEU A 35 17.97 3.81 -6.04
CA LEU A 35 17.91 5.16 -6.61
C LEU A 35 16.54 5.45 -7.22
N LYS A 36 16.01 4.52 -8.01
CA LYS A 36 14.69 4.62 -8.66
C LYS A 36 13.56 4.88 -7.64
N MET A 37 13.57 4.15 -6.53
CA MET A 37 12.59 4.32 -5.45
C MET A 37 12.80 5.65 -4.72
N SER A 38 14.06 6.03 -4.46
CA SER A 38 14.39 7.27 -3.74
C SER A 38 13.97 8.54 -4.47
N VAL A 39 13.96 8.53 -5.80
CA VAL A 39 13.53 9.67 -6.64
C VAL A 39 12.07 9.59 -7.09
N GLY A 40 11.35 8.50 -6.79
CA GLY A 40 9.95 8.31 -7.22
C GLY A 40 9.05 9.46 -6.80
N ASN A 41 9.17 9.91 -5.54
CA ASN A 41 8.43 11.06 -5.00
C ASN A 41 8.84 12.42 -5.59
N LEU A 42 9.98 12.49 -6.30
CA LEU A 42 10.54 13.74 -6.83
C LEU A 42 10.08 14.05 -8.26
N GLU A 43 9.46 13.12 -8.98
CA GLU A 43 9.13 13.31 -10.41
C GLU A 43 8.24 14.54 -10.67
N ARG A 44 7.39 14.90 -9.69
CA ARG A 44 6.54 16.11 -9.75
C ARG A 44 7.31 17.41 -9.49
N LEU A 45 8.38 17.35 -8.72
CA LEU A 45 9.19 18.51 -8.32
C LEU A 45 10.37 18.74 -9.27
N VAL A 46 10.91 17.64 -9.80
CA VAL A 46 12.10 17.56 -10.62
C VAL A 46 11.75 16.77 -11.88
N SER A 47 11.46 17.48 -12.97
CA SER A 47 11.00 16.86 -14.23
C SER A 47 12.07 15.92 -14.79
N LYS A 48 11.68 14.69 -15.18
CA LYS A 48 12.60 13.64 -15.69
C LYS A 48 13.53 13.08 -14.62
N ALA A 49 13.16 13.13 -13.34
CA ALA A 49 14.00 12.61 -12.26
C ALA A 49 14.24 11.10 -12.40
N ILE A 50 13.19 10.31 -12.69
CA ILE A 50 13.28 8.87 -12.91
C ILE A 50 14.07 8.55 -14.18
N GLU A 51 13.84 9.28 -15.28
CA GLU A 51 14.60 9.09 -16.53
C GLU A 51 16.09 9.33 -16.32
N ASN A 52 16.46 10.43 -15.66
CA ASN A 52 17.85 10.75 -15.36
C ASN A 52 18.45 9.81 -14.30
N ALA A 53 17.66 9.33 -13.34
CA ALA A 53 18.08 8.30 -12.40
C ALA A 53 18.46 7.00 -13.10
N ASN A 54 17.67 6.56 -14.09
CA ASN A 54 18.00 5.38 -14.89
C ASN A 54 19.33 5.57 -15.63
N ILE A 55 19.53 6.74 -16.26
CA ILE A 55 20.80 7.08 -16.92
C ILE A 55 21.98 7.06 -15.93
N ALA A 56 21.77 7.58 -14.72
CA ALA A 56 22.80 7.58 -13.67
C ALA A 56 23.15 6.16 -13.19
N THR A 57 22.15 5.29 -13.07
CA THR A 57 22.31 3.87 -12.69
C THR A 57 23.07 3.10 -13.76
N GLU A 58 22.74 3.29 -15.04
CA GLU A 58 23.45 2.68 -16.18
C GLU A 58 24.92 3.10 -16.26
N ARG A 59 25.26 4.32 -15.80
CA ARG A 59 26.64 4.80 -15.74
C ARG A 59 27.42 4.29 -14.53
N SER A 60 26.75 3.72 -13.53
CA SER A 60 27.34 3.37 -12.23
C SER A 60 27.48 1.86 -11.99
N ILE A 61 27.61 1.06 -13.04
CA ILE A 61 27.57 -0.42 -12.98
C ILE A 61 28.73 -1.03 -12.15
N TYR A 62 29.88 -0.34 -12.07
CA TYR A 62 31.05 -0.80 -11.31
C TYR A 62 31.61 0.31 -10.41
N PRO A 63 30.91 0.63 -9.32
CA PRO A 63 31.27 1.74 -8.46
C PRO A 63 32.56 1.46 -7.68
N ALA A 64 33.48 2.43 -7.66
CA ALA A 64 34.68 2.38 -6.84
C ALA A 64 34.36 2.63 -5.34
N ASN A 65 35.40 2.57 -4.49
CA ASN A 65 35.36 3.05 -3.11
C ASN A 65 34.33 2.37 -2.17
N GLY A 66 33.86 1.16 -2.51
CA GLY A 66 32.96 0.36 -1.66
C GLY A 66 31.51 0.84 -1.63
N LEU A 67 31.11 1.66 -2.60
CA LEU A 67 29.74 2.12 -2.80
C LEU A 67 28.90 1.06 -3.52
N SER A 68 27.61 1.00 -3.23
CA SER A 68 26.66 0.25 -4.07
C SER A 68 26.42 0.99 -5.41
N GLN A 69 25.84 0.29 -6.38
CA GLN A 69 25.46 0.90 -7.66
C GLN A 69 24.51 2.09 -7.45
N ASP A 70 23.47 1.93 -6.63
CA ASP A 70 22.50 2.99 -6.31
C ASP A 70 23.14 4.18 -5.58
N GLU A 71 24.08 3.91 -4.66
CA GLU A 71 24.81 4.95 -3.94
C GLU A 71 25.69 5.77 -4.88
N SER A 72 26.47 5.13 -5.74
CA SER A 72 27.24 5.81 -6.78
C SER A 72 26.35 6.56 -7.77
N ALA A 73 25.26 5.93 -8.19
CA ALA A 73 24.31 6.53 -9.13
C ALA A 73 23.62 7.76 -8.54
N SER A 74 23.39 7.81 -7.22
CA SER A 74 22.87 9.02 -6.57
C SER A 74 23.84 10.20 -6.70
N ILE A 75 25.15 9.96 -6.56
CA ILE A 75 26.18 11.00 -6.78
C ILE A 75 26.21 11.42 -8.25
N CYS A 76 26.16 10.46 -9.16
CA CYS A 76 26.11 10.73 -10.60
C CYS A 76 24.87 11.57 -10.97
N LEU A 77 23.70 11.26 -10.41
CA LEU A 77 22.46 11.99 -10.65
C LEU A 77 22.52 13.43 -10.14
N TYR A 78 23.06 13.64 -8.93
CA TYR A 78 23.26 14.99 -8.37
C TYR A 78 24.16 15.85 -9.26
N THR A 79 25.19 15.24 -9.84
CA THR A 79 26.22 15.92 -10.64
C THR A 79 25.89 16.01 -12.14
N MET A 80 24.82 15.34 -12.58
CA MET A 80 24.42 15.20 -13.97
C MET A 80 24.17 16.56 -14.65
N ASP A 81 24.42 16.65 -15.95
CA ASP A 81 24.05 17.81 -16.75
C ASP A 81 22.61 17.69 -17.28
N TRP A 82 21.72 18.58 -16.84
CA TRP A 82 20.29 18.51 -17.17
C TRP A 82 19.97 19.45 -18.33
N LYS A 83 19.07 19.06 -19.24
CA LYS A 83 18.68 19.90 -20.40
C LYS A 83 18.14 21.29 -20.00
N LYS A 84 17.57 21.42 -18.80
CA LYS A 84 17.15 22.68 -18.18
C LYS A 84 17.75 22.77 -16.78
N ASN A 85 18.81 23.56 -16.62
CA ASN A 85 19.61 23.61 -15.38
C ASN A 85 18.84 24.13 -14.16
N ASP A 86 17.86 25.02 -14.36
CA ASP A 86 16.95 25.54 -13.31
C ASP A 86 15.94 24.51 -12.80
N GLN A 87 15.83 23.36 -13.48
CA GLN A 87 14.97 22.25 -13.09
C GLN A 87 15.77 21.00 -12.72
N SER A 88 17.09 21.10 -12.60
CA SER A 88 17.95 19.98 -12.19
C SER A 88 17.71 19.58 -10.74
N LEU A 89 17.98 18.32 -10.43
CA LEU A 89 17.89 17.82 -9.05
C LEU A 89 18.78 18.64 -8.10
N CYS A 90 20.01 18.97 -8.50
CA CYS A 90 20.91 19.76 -7.67
C CYS A 90 20.36 21.17 -7.39
N ALA A 91 19.81 21.86 -8.39
CA ALA A 91 19.28 23.21 -8.22
C ALA A 91 18.07 23.21 -7.27
N ARG A 92 17.14 22.28 -7.48
CA ARG A 92 15.92 22.14 -6.68
C ARG A 92 16.20 21.72 -5.24
N LEU A 93 17.10 20.74 -5.05
CA LEU A 93 17.51 20.29 -3.72
C LEU A 93 18.23 21.41 -2.96
N ASN A 94 19.18 22.10 -3.59
CA ASN A 94 19.90 23.20 -2.94
C ASN A 94 18.98 24.39 -2.63
N ALA A 95 17.93 24.64 -3.43
CA ALA A 95 16.91 25.62 -3.08
C ALA A 95 16.14 25.22 -1.82
N ALA A 96 15.70 23.95 -1.73
CA ALA A 96 15.01 23.44 -0.55
C ALA A 96 15.89 23.48 0.72
N LEU A 97 17.19 23.17 0.60
CA LEU A 97 18.14 23.24 1.71
C LEU A 97 18.28 24.66 2.29
N ARG A 98 18.16 25.67 1.43
CA ARG A 98 18.25 27.10 1.79
C ARG A 98 16.89 27.71 2.18
N SER A 99 15.78 26.98 2.05
CA SER A 99 14.46 27.48 2.43
C SER A 99 14.28 27.53 3.94
N THR A 100 13.65 28.59 4.44
CA THR A 100 13.21 28.67 5.85
C THR A 100 12.08 27.69 6.15
N ASP A 101 11.32 27.26 5.13
CA ASP A 101 10.32 26.21 5.25
C ASP A 101 10.94 24.82 5.10
N ARG A 102 11.19 24.17 6.24
CA ARG A 102 11.78 22.81 6.26
C ARG A 102 10.86 21.73 5.68
N SER A 103 9.58 22.00 5.50
CA SER A 103 8.69 21.05 4.82
C SER A 103 9.05 20.85 3.34
N GLU A 104 9.74 21.81 2.72
CA GLU A 104 10.25 21.70 1.34
C GLU A 104 11.34 20.63 1.18
N LEU A 105 12.01 20.25 2.27
CA LEU A 105 13.03 19.19 2.25
C LEU A 105 12.45 17.78 2.34
N VAL A 106 11.26 17.64 2.94
CA VAL A 106 10.62 16.33 3.19
C VAL A 106 10.51 15.46 1.94
N PRO A 107 10.13 15.98 0.74
CA PRO A 107 10.10 15.18 -0.48
C PRO A 107 11.45 14.56 -0.87
N TYR A 108 12.56 15.19 -0.46
CA TYR A 108 13.92 14.75 -0.77
C TYR A 108 14.48 13.78 0.26
N PHE A 109 13.78 13.45 1.36
CA PHE A 109 14.36 12.67 2.47
C PHE A 109 14.85 11.27 2.04
N PHE A 110 14.11 10.56 1.20
CA PHE A 110 14.57 9.25 0.69
C PHE A 110 15.82 9.38 -0.18
N TYR A 111 15.87 10.40 -1.04
CA TYR A 111 17.05 10.69 -1.86
C TYR A 111 18.23 11.13 -0.99
N LEU A 112 18.02 12.02 -0.03
CA LEU A 112 19.03 12.48 0.94
C LEU A 112 19.57 11.31 1.77
N LYS A 113 18.73 10.38 2.20
CA LYS A 113 19.17 9.17 2.91
C LYS A 113 20.15 8.35 2.07
N LEU A 114 19.81 8.07 0.81
CA LEU A 114 20.69 7.33 -0.11
C LEU A 114 21.97 8.11 -0.41
N PHE A 115 21.82 9.37 -0.82
CA PHE A 115 22.91 10.24 -1.25
C PHE A 115 23.90 10.52 -0.12
N LEU A 116 23.43 10.83 1.09
CA LEU A 116 24.31 11.06 2.23
C LEU A 116 24.93 9.77 2.74
N THR A 117 24.24 8.63 2.66
CA THR A 117 24.86 7.33 2.97
C THR A 117 26.05 7.06 2.05
N ALA A 118 25.92 7.39 0.77
CA ALA A 118 27.01 7.32 -0.20
C ALA A 118 28.18 8.24 0.19
N LEU A 119 27.90 9.52 0.43
CA LEU A 119 28.94 10.51 0.77
C LEU A 119 29.64 10.22 2.10
N TRP A 120 28.96 9.65 3.09
CA TRP A 120 29.57 9.26 4.36
C TRP A 120 30.53 8.07 4.25
N LYS A 121 30.34 7.19 3.26
CA LYS A 121 31.29 6.09 2.97
C LYS A 121 32.58 6.59 2.31
N LEU A 122 32.53 7.74 1.63
CA LEU A 122 33.70 8.36 1.01
C LEU A 122 34.62 9.02 2.05
N LYS A 123 35.93 8.89 1.84
CA LYS A 123 36.93 9.57 2.67
C LYS A 123 36.81 11.08 2.53
N SER A 124 36.85 11.79 3.65
CA SER A 124 36.95 13.24 3.66
C SER A 124 38.35 13.71 3.27
N VAL A 125 38.43 14.86 2.62
CA VAL A 125 39.66 15.46 2.11
C VAL A 125 39.88 16.81 2.79
N LYS A 126 41.05 16.98 3.41
CA LYS A 126 41.57 18.27 3.89
C LYS A 126 42.39 18.92 2.78
N LYS A 127 41.85 19.93 2.11
CA LYS A 127 42.63 20.80 1.21
C LYS A 127 41.89 22.10 0.90
N THR A 128 42.59 23.03 0.28
CA THR A 128 41.95 24.21 -0.32
C THR A 128 41.17 23.79 -1.56
N VAL A 129 39.92 24.22 -1.65
CA VAL A 129 39.04 24.02 -2.80
C VAL A 129 38.50 25.35 -3.28
N TRP A 130 38.18 25.43 -4.57
CA TRP A 130 37.75 26.68 -5.18
C TRP A 130 36.33 26.58 -5.73
N ARG A 131 35.58 27.69 -5.60
CA ARG A 131 34.21 27.83 -6.10
C ARG A 131 33.97 29.21 -6.71
N GLY A 132 33.67 29.26 -8.01
CA GLY A 132 33.42 30.51 -8.73
C GLY A 132 31.93 30.85 -8.84
N VAL A 133 31.60 32.15 -8.81
CA VAL A 133 30.23 32.68 -8.95
C VAL A 133 30.24 33.97 -9.78
N ASN A 134 29.32 34.10 -10.73
CA ASN A 134 29.16 35.30 -11.58
C ASN A 134 28.33 36.41 -10.91
N ALA A 135 28.71 36.81 -9.69
CA ALA A 135 28.24 38.03 -9.04
C ALA A 135 29.28 38.53 -8.03
N ASN A 136 29.19 39.79 -7.65
CA ASN A 136 29.95 40.32 -6.52
C ASN A 136 29.20 40.06 -5.22
N LEU A 137 29.77 39.22 -4.35
CA LEU A 137 29.18 38.82 -3.07
C LEU A 137 29.92 39.37 -1.87
N SER A 138 30.91 40.27 -2.05
CA SER A 138 31.77 40.73 -0.95
C SER A 138 31.01 41.28 0.26
N ASN A 139 29.92 42.02 0.01
CA ASN A 139 29.06 42.59 1.05
C ASN A 139 28.34 41.53 1.90
N GLN A 140 28.11 40.33 1.38
CA GLN A 140 27.41 39.26 2.10
C GLN A 140 28.33 38.48 3.06
N TYR A 141 29.65 38.55 2.83
CA TYR A 141 30.65 37.74 3.54
C TYR A 141 31.72 38.60 4.23
N PRO A 142 31.38 39.52 5.15
CA PRO A 142 32.38 40.38 5.81
C PRO A 142 33.40 39.56 6.61
N ILE A 143 34.66 40.03 6.62
CA ILE A 143 35.78 39.38 7.33
C ILE A 143 35.42 39.18 8.82
N GLY A 144 35.75 38.01 9.36
CA GLY A 144 35.47 37.61 10.73
C GLY A 144 34.08 36.99 10.95
N LYS A 145 33.14 37.13 10.01
CA LYS A 145 31.80 36.53 10.11
C LYS A 145 31.88 35.02 9.93
N THR A 146 31.14 34.29 10.76
CA THR A 146 30.88 32.86 10.55
C THR A 146 29.58 32.70 9.79
N ILE A 147 29.60 31.89 8.74
CA ILE A 147 28.45 31.55 7.90
C ILE A 147 28.17 30.05 8.00
N ILE A 148 26.92 29.66 7.77
CA ILE A 148 26.55 28.26 7.58
C ILE A 148 26.31 28.06 6.08
N TRP A 149 26.96 27.06 5.50
CA TRP A 149 26.85 26.74 4.08
C TRP A 149 25.74 25.70 3.88
N TRP A 150 24.56 26.09 3.41
CA TRP A 150 23.39 25.22 3.42
C TRP A 150 23.24 24.38 2.15
N GLY A 151 23.84 24.75 1.02
CA GLY A 151 23.78 23.95 -0.20
C GLY A 151 24.91 22.93 -0.31
N PHE A 152 24.65 21.79 -0.95
CA PHE A 152 25.76 20.99 -1.49
C PHE A 152 26.47 21.81 -2.56
N SER A 153 27.81 21.84 -2.53
CA SER A 153 28.57 22.66 -3.48
C SER A 153 29.69 21.88 -4.11
N SER A 154 29.68 21.84 -5.45
CA SER A 154 30.76 21.28 -6.24
C SER A 154 31.89 22.28 -6.36
N CYS A 155 33.06 21.88 -5.87
CA CYS A 155 34.28 22.65 -5.86
C CYS A 155 35.34 21.93 -6.67
N ILE A 156 36.28 22.71 -7.20
CA ILE A 156 37.44 22.18 -7.91
C ILE A 156 38.60 22.06 -6.94
N GLY A 157 39.32 20.94 -7.02
CA GLY A 157 40.44 20.62 -6.16
C GLY A 157 41.84 20.95 -6.71
N SER A 158 41.95 21.36 -7.98
CA SER A 158 43.18 21.85 -8.63
C SER A 158 42.97 23.26 -9.19
N PHE A 159 43.97 24.13 -9.04
CA PHE A 159 43.89 25.51 -9.51
C PHE A 159 43.87 25.62 -11.05
N ASP A 160 44.40 24.61 -11.75
CA ASP A 160 44.57 24.61 -13.21
C ASP A 160 43.24 24.68 -14.00
N ASP A 161 42.11 24.31 -13.38
CA ASP A 161 40.79 24.28 -14.04
C ASP A 161 39.97 25.58 -13.87
N ILE A 162 40.46 26.54 -13.06
CA ILE A 162 39.75 27.79 -12.70
C ILE A 162 39.61 28.75 -13.90
N GLU A 163 40.57 28.73 -14.82
CA GLU A 163 40.57 29.62 -16.00
C GLU A 163 39.67 29.13 -17.16
N SER A 164 39.05 27.97 -17.00
CA SER A 164 38.10 27.48 -17.99
C SER A 164 36.83 28.35 -18.01
N ASP A 165 36.32 28.68 -19.20
CA ASP A 165 35.07 29.45 -19.37
C ASP A 165 33.84 28.75 -18.76
N LYS A 166 34.01 27.53 -18.21
CA LYS A 166 32.98 26.71 -17.57
C LYS A 166 32.69 27.09 -16.10
N PHE A 167 33.65 27.72 -15.40
CA PHE A 167 33.57 27.86 -13.93
C PHE A 167 33.37 29.30 -13.44
N LEU A 168 34.33 30.20 -13.69
CA LEU A 168 34.29 31.60 -13.22
C LEU A 168 34.09 32.62 -14.36
N GLY A 169 34.45 32.27 -15.59
CA GLY A 169 34.41 33.18 -16.75
C GLY A 169 35.45 34.31 -16.68
N LYS A 170 35.64 35.03 -17.80
CA LYS A 170 36.74 36.00 -17.98
C LYS A 170 36.39 37.49 -17.77
N LYS A 171 35.10 37.86 -17.76
CA LYS A 171 34.62 39.25 -17.64
C LYS A 171 33.29 39.33 -16.88
N GLY A 172 33.05 40.45 -16.20
CA GLY A 172 31.82 40.72 -15.44
C GLY A 172 32.04 40.56 -13.94
N GLN A 173 31.15 41.13 -13.11
CA GLN A 173 31.25 41.03 -11.65
C GLN A 173 31.22 39.56 -11.21
N ARG A 174 32.26 39.09 -10.54
CA ARG A 174 32.45 37.68 -10.15
C ARG A 174 33.14 37.57 -8.80
N THR A 175 32.84 36.47 -8.11
CA THR A 175 33.40 36.10 -6.81
C THR A 175 34.03 34.71 -6.92
N LEU A 176 35.28 34.56 -6.48
CA LEU A 176 35.94 33.28 -6.31
C LEU A 176 36.07 33.00 -4.82
N PHE A 177 35.42 31.95 -4.35
CA PHE A 177 35.62 31.43 -3.00
C PHE A 177 36.84 30.51 -2.99
N GLU A 178 37.79 30.82 -2.12
CA GLU A 178 38.91 29.96 -1.78
C GLU A 178 38.63 29.39 -0.39
N ILE A 179 38.36 28.09 -0.29
CA ILE A 179 37.82 27.46 0.91
C ILE A 179 38.82 26.44 1.44
N GLU A 180 39.40 26.69 2.62
CA GLU A 180 40.15 25.70 3.38
C GLU A 180 39.14 24.68 3.96
N CYS A 181 38.88 23.58 3.22
CA CYS A 181 37.91 22.58 3.62
C CYS A 181 38.56 21.42 4.40
N GLU A 182 37.79 20.89 5.33
CA GLU A 182 38.15 19.84 6.28
C GLU A 182 37.35 18.56 6.01
N THR A 183 36.08 18.71 5.64
CA THR A 183 35.12 17.59 5.53
C THR A 183 34.72 17.23 4.09
N GLY A 184 35.23 17.94 3.09
CA GLY A 184 34.86 17.77 1.67
C GLY A 184 35.02 16.33 1.16
N LYS A 185 34.16 15.93 0.23
CA LYS A 185 34.10 14.56 -0.32
C LYS A 185 34.60 14.53 -1.76
N ALA A 186 35.66 13.78 -2.04
CA ALA A 186 36.15 13.58 -3.41
C ALA A 186 35.22 12.63 -4.17
N ILE A 187 34.71 13.06 -5.33
CA ILE A 187 33.68 12.34 -6.09
C ILE A 187 34.08 11.99 -7.53
N ASN A 188 35.36 12.13 -7.92
CA ASN A 188 35.84 11.97 -9.31
C ASN A 188 35.48 10.61 -9.96
N GLY A 189 35.27 9.56 -9.17
CA GLY A 189 34.85 8.22 -9.65
C GLY A 189 33.33 8.01 -9.73
N HIS A 190 32.54 8.96 -9.25
CA HIS A 190 31.09 8.85 -9.11
C HIS A 190 30.32 10.04 -9.72
N SER A 191 31.03 11.12 -10.05
CA SER A 191 30.48 12.28 -10.75
C SER A 191 30.12 11.95 -12.19
N TYR A 192 29.17 12.69 -12.75
CA TYR A 192 28.89 12.75 -14.17
C TYR A 192 30.09 13.26 -15.00
N TYR A 193 30.98 14.06 -14.39
CA TYR A 193 32.19 14.59 -15.01
C TYR A 193 33.41 13.83 -14.48
N HIS A 194 33.92 12.88 -15.26
CA HIS A 194 35.05 12.04 -14.87
C HIS A 194 36.43 12.71 -14.99
N ASP A 195 36.51 13.83 -15.71
CA ASP A 195 37.77 14.49 -16.06
C ASP A 195 38.14 15.64 -15.10
N ILE A 196 37.36 15.88 -14.05
CA ILE A 196 37.54 17.02 -13.12
C ILE A 196 37.83 16.49 -11.71
N ASP A 197 38.79 17.12 -11.03
CA ASP A 197 39.04 16.88 -9.61
C ASP A 197 37.96 17.54 -8.74
N GLU A 198 36.78 16.92 -8.73
CA GLU A 198 35.57 17.44 -8.12
C GLU A 198 35.42 17.01 -6.66
N ILE A 199 35.30 18.03 -5.79
CA ILE A 199 35.06 17.87 -4.37
C ILE A 199 33.72 18.47 -4.02
N LEU A 200 32.90 17.67 -3.35
CA LEU A 200 31.60 18.09 -2.88
C LEU A 200 31.68 18.53 -1.42
N LEU A 201 31.34 19.79 -1.17
CA LEU A 201 31.06 20.29 0.17
C LEU A 201 29.65 19.86 0.61
N LEU A 202 29.56 19.41 1.87
CA LEU A 202 28.30 19.02 2.50
C LEU A 202 27.53 20.26 3.01
N PRO A 203 26.19 20.18 3.12
CA PRO A 203 25.40 21.25 3.70
C PRO A 203 25.55 21.28 5.22
N GLY A 204 25.30 22.44 5.82
CA GLY A 204 25.39 22.65 7.25
C GLY A 204 26.83 22.76 7.79
N ILE A 205 27.84 22.96 6.94
CA ILE A 205 29.21 23.25 7.40
C ILE A 205 29.33 24.72 7.83
N GLN A 206 30.15 24.97 8.85
CA GLN A 206 30.44 26.32 9.33
C GLN A 206 31.74 26.82 8.70
N LEU A 207 31.69 27.96 8.03
CA LEU A 207 32.85 28.59 7.41
C LEU A 207 33.06 29.97 8.02
N GLN A 208 34.29 30.29 8.40
CA GLN A 208 34.68 31.63 8.82
C GLN A 208 35.27 32.39 7.63
N VAL A 209 34.82 33.62 7.41
CA VAL A 209 35.47 34.51 6.44
C VAL A 209 36.79 35.00 7.03
N ILE A 210 37.91 34.59 6.43
CA ILE A 210 39.24 34.94 6.92
C ILE A 210 39.85 36.14 6.18
N ASP A 211 39.51 36.34 4.91
CA ASP A 211 40.11 37.39 4.08
C ASP A 211 39.23 37.72 2.87
N GLN A 212 39.38 38.92 2.32
CA GLN A 212 38.80 39.34 1.05
C GLN A 212 39.84 40.11 0.23
N ASN A 213 40.10 39.64 -0.99
CA ASN A 213 41.05 40.26 -1.92
C ASN A 213 40.34 40.70 -3.21
N TYR A 214 40.84 41.76 -3.85
CA TYR A 214 40.27 42.34 -5.08
C TYR A 214 41.36 42.47 -6.15
N PRO A 215 41.71 41.36 -6.85
CA PRO A 215 42.77 41.38 -7.86
C PRO A 215 42.45 42.28 -9.06
N SER A 216 41.17 42.52 -9.35
CA SER A 216 40.69 43.41 -10.40
C SER A 216 39.35 44.04 -9.98
N ASN A 217 38.91 45.09 -10.68
CA ASN A 217 37.64 45.78 -10.43
C ASN A 217 36.39 44.89 -10.61
N ASP A 218 36.54 43.74 -11.27
CA ASP A 218 35.45 42.82 -11.56
C ASP A 218 35.58 41.46 -10.83
N LEU A 219 36.67 41.21 -10.08
CA LEU A 219 36.89 39.97 -9.34
C LEU A 219 37.11 40.23 -7.84
N CYS A 220 36.28 39.60 -7.01
CA CYS A 220 36.50 39.46 -5.58
C CYS A 220 36.91 38.02 -5.24
N ILE A 221 37.98 37.84 -4.47
CA ILE A 221 38.35 36.54 -3.89
C ILE A 221 37.97 36.58 -2.41
N ILE A 222 37.13 35.64 -1.98
CA ILE A 222 36.70 35.52 -0.59
C ILE A 222 37.32 34.24 -0.03
N ARG A 223 38.19 34.39 0.97
CA ARG A 223 38.79 33.25 1.64
C ARG A 223 37.95 32.81 2.82
N LEU A 224 37.65 31.53 2.85
CA LEU A 224 36.84 30.89 3.86
C LEU A 224 37.64 29.77 4.52
N LYS A 225 37.46 29.58 5.83
CA LYS A 225 38.04 28.47 6.58
C LYS A 225 36.96 27.67 7.27
N GLU A 226 36.94 26.37 7.04
CA GLU A 226 36.01 25.48 7.75
C GLU A 226 36.36 25.41 9.24
N ILE A 227 35.37 25.68 10.08
CA ILE A 227 35.51 25.60 11.54
C ILE A 227 35.42 24.11 11.92
N GLN A 228 36.48 23.60 12.51
CA GLN A 228 36.57 22.19 12.88
C GLN A 228 35.59 21.88 14.03
N SER A 229 34.49 21.21 13.73
CA SER A 229 33.59 20.63 14.73
C SER A 229 33.67 19.11 14.66
N SER A 230 33.86 18.44 15.79
CA SER A 230 33.86 16.98 15.93
C SER A 230 32.55 16.31 15.49
N SER A 231 31.48 17.10 15.30
CA SER A 231 30.20 16.72 14.69
C SER A 231 29.46 17.99 14.23
N SER A 232 29.02 18.08 12.97
CA SER A 232 28.19 19.22 12.55
C SER A 232 26.83 19.15 13.27
N PRO A 233 26.41 20.18 14.02
CA PRO A 233 25.11 20.20 14.67
C PRO A 233 23.96 20.37 13.67
N TYR A 234 24.24 20.67 12.40
CA TYR A 234 23.25 20.98 11.37
C TYR A 234 23.01 19.84 10.39
N LEU A 235 23.84 18.80 10.39
CA LEU A 235 23.69 17.62 9.55
C LEU A 235 24.21 16.38 10.26
N GLN A 236 23.29 15.50 10.66
CA GLN A 236 23.63 14.26 11.35
C GLN A 236 24.15 13.19 10.37
N SER A 237 24.79 12.13 10.87
CA SER A 237 25.21 11.01 10.02
C SER A 237 24.03 10.09 9.71
N PRO A 238 23.87 9.62 8.46
CA PRO A 238 22.82 8.66 8.11
C PRO A 238 23.13 7.21 8.53
N LEU A 239 24.34 6.92 9.03
CA LEU A 239 24.81 5.58 9.36
C LEU A 239 24.45 5.22 10.81
N THR A 240 23.68 4.14 10.99
CA THR A 240 23.38 3.58 12.31
C THR A 240 24.59 2.84 12.90
N SER A 241 24.61 2.62 14.22
CA SER A 241 25.75 2.01 14.94
C SER A 241 26.17 0.61 14.44
N SER A 242 25.32 -0.09 13.68
CA SER A 242 25.62 -1.39 13.07
C SER A 242 26.47 -1.31 11.79
N THR A 243 26.36 -0.24 10.99
CA THR A 243 27.13 -0.09 9.74
C THR A 243 28.57 0.40 9.97
N MET A 244 28.86 1.09 11.10
CA MET A 244 30.23 1.49 11.47
C MET A 244 31.19 0.29 11.65
N LYS A 245 30.68 -0.90 12.01
CA LYS A 245 31.50 -2.11 12.21
C LYS A 245 31.93 -2.81 10.90
N ILE A 246 31.26 -2.53 9.78
CA ILE A 246 31.57 -3.14 8.48
C ILE A 246 32.60 -2.30 7.73
N ALA A 247 32.50 -0.97 7.80
CA ALA A 247 33.45 -0.05 7.14
C ALA A 247 34.89 -0.18 7.65
N THR A 248 35.09 -0.59 8.90
CA THR A 248 36.42 -0.80 9.50
C THR A 248 37.09 -2.12 9.09
N LYS A 249 36.33 -3.12 8.58
CA LYS A 249 36.88 -4.43 8.20
C LYS A 249 37.31 -4.56 6.74
N GLN A 250 36.84 -3.70 5.83
CA GLN A 250 37.18 -3.79 4.39
C GLN A 250 38.52 -3.13 3.99
N ASN A 251 39.26 -2.51 4.91
CA ASN A 251 40.49 -1.78 4.62
C ASN A 251 41.75 -2.63 4.31
N ASN A 252 41.64 -3.97 4.23
CA ASN A 252 42.81 -4.85 4.22
C ASN A 252 43.03 -5.76 3.00
N ASN A 253 42.36 -5.58 1.86
CA ASN A 253 42.64 -6.43 0.67
C ASN A 253 42.82 -5.61 -0.62
N LYS A 254 44.02 -5.71 -1.23
CA LYS A 254 44.37 -5.20 -2.57
C LYS A 254 43.67 -6.04 -3.66
N PRO A 255 43.21 -5.46 -4.79
CA PRO A 255 42.67 -6.24 -5.89
C PRO A 255 43.74 -6.55 -6.96
N HIS A 256 43.76 -7.82 -7.40
CA HIS A 256 44.46 -8.26 -8.61
C HIS A 256 43.57 -8.01 -9.85
N SER A 257 44.20 -7.49 -10.90
CA SER A 257 43.64 -7.18 -12.21
C SER A 257 43.70 -8.37 -13.19
N ALA A 258 42.67 -8.52 -14.03
CA ALA A 258 42.75 -9.05 -15.42
C ALA A 258 41.37 -8.95 -16.12
N PRO A 259 41.31 -8.83 -17.46
CA PRO A 259 40.42 -7.87 -18.12
C PRO A 259 39.31 -8.45 -19.02
N LEU A 260 38.43 -7.52 -19.43
CA LEU A 260 37.32 -7.61 -20.38
C LEU A 260 37.66 -8.27 -21.72
N SER A 261 36.66 -8.94 -22.31
CA SER A 261 36.52 -9.09 -23.76
C SER A 261 35.10 -8.74 -24.20
N SER A 262 35.07 -7.82 -25.17
CA SER A 262 33.96 -7.23 -25.91
C SER A 262 33.19 -8.20 -26.82
N SER A 263 31.88 -7.96 -27.01
CA SER A 263 31.25 -8.17 -28.32
C SER A 263 30.01 -7.29 -28.48
N THR A 264 30.19 -6.23 -29.26
CA THR A 264 29.18 -5.36 -29.86
C THR A 264 28.37 -6.13 -30.90
N ARG A 265 27.04 -5.96 -30.91
CA ARG A 265 26.23 -6.12 -32.14
C ARG A 265 25.22 -4.98 -32.24
N HIS A 266 25.46 -4.12 -33.22
CA HIS A 266 24.51 -3.19 -33.79
C HIS A 266 23.39 -3.94 -34.52
N ILE A 267 22.14 -3.53 -34.31
CA ILE A 267 21.07 -3.62 -35.31
C ILE A 267 20.36 -2.27 -35.33
N THR A 268 20.31 -1.68 -36.52
CA THR A 268 19.74 -0.39 -36.88
C THR A 268 18.27 -0.50 -37.31
N ASN A 269 17.47 0.48 -36.86
CA ASN A 269 16.37 1.20 -37.52
C ASN A 269 15.22 0.46 -38.24
N SER A 270 13.98 0.79 -37.83
CA SER A 270 13.01 1.63 -38.58
C SER A 270 11.62 1.56 -37.88
N SER A 271 11.15 2.59 -37.17
CA SER A 271 10.33 3.74 -37.65
C SER A 271 8.96 3.38 -38.25
N ASN A 272 7.87 3.66 -37.51
CA ASN A 272 6.76 4.57 -37.89
C ASN A 272 5.45 4.20 -37.17
N VAL A 273 4.97 5.05 -36.24
CA VAL A 273 3.56 5.47 -36.17
C VAL A 273 3.51 6.92 -35.66
N GLN A 274 2.65 7.69 -36.28
CA GLN A 274 2.55 9.15 -36.27
C GLN A 274 1.99 9.75 -34.97
N ARG A 275 2.55 10.93 -34.67
CA ARG A 275 1.98 12.14 -34.07
C ARG A 275 0.48 12.15 -33.72
N SER A 276 0.20 12.45 -32.46
CA SER A 276 -0.84 13.40 -32.06
C SER A 276 -0.25 14.42 -31.08
N LYS A 277 -0.04 15.65 -31.55
CA LYS A 277 0.22 16.84 -30.74
C LYS A 277 -1.14 17.38 -30.27
N SER A 278 -1.34 17.58 -28.98
CA SER A 278 -2.27 18.61 -28.50
C SER A 278 -1.89 19.13 -27.12
N LEU A 279 -1.50 20.40 -27.13
CA LEU A 279 -1.58 21.43 -26.10
C LEU A 279 -2.24 21.06 -24.76
N CYS A 280 -1.52 21.27 -23.66
CA CYS A 280 -2.06 21.89 -22.43
C CYS A 280 -0.90 22.33 -21.53
N THR A 281 -0.40 23.54 -21.78
CA THR A 281 0.31 24.35 -20.77
C THR A 281 -0.74 25.15 -20.02
N SER A 282 -1.10 24.75 -18.82
CA SER A 282 -1.80 25.62 -17.87
C SER A 282 -1.26 25.36 -16.47
N SER A 283 -0.33 26.22 -16.09
CA SER A 283 0.23 26.41 -14.75
C SER A 283 -0.87 26.72 -13.73
N LEU A 284 -1.08 25.80 -12.78
CA LEU A 284 -1.89 26.05 -11.58
C LEU A 284 -1.00 26.73 -10.52
N HIS A 285 -1.19 28.04 -10.39
CA HIS A 285 -0.65 28.85 -9.31
C HIS A 285 -1.59 28.69 -8.10
N ILE A 286 -1.08 28.18 -6.97
CA ILE A 286 -1.81 28.12 -5.71
C ILE A 286 -1.56 29.45 -4.96
N PRO A 287 -2.56 30.31 -4.71
CA PRO A 287 -2.34 31.50 -3.91
C PRO A 287 -2.38 31.14 -2.42
N GLN A 288 -1.23 31.27 -1.75
CA GLN A 288 -1.16 31.39 -0.30
C GLN A 288 -1.80 32.72 0.11
N THR A 289 -3.04 32.69 0.60
CA THR A 289 -3.57 33.77 1.46
C THR A 289 -4.41 33.16 2.58
N ALA A 290 -3.84 33.12 3.78
CA ALA A 290 -4.58 32.96 5.01
C ALA A 290 -5.61 34.12 5.09
N THR A 291 -6.88 33.82 4.86
CA THR A 291 -7.97 34.77 5.04
C THR A 291 -8.92 34.27 6.11
N LYS A 292 -9.15 35.13 7.10
CA LYS A 292 -10.18 35.02 8.13
C LYS A 292 -11.48 34.49 7.53
N VAL A 293 -12.07 33.48 8.18
CA VAL A 293 -13.39 32.93 7.87
C VAL A 293 -14.45 34.04 8.09
N THR A 294 -14.67 34.86 7.08
CA THR A 294 -15.93 35.57 6.90
C THR A 294 -16.91 34.58 6.29
N ARG A 295 -18.12 34.47 6.87
CA ARG A 295 -19.23 33.66 6.34
C ARG A 295 -19.43 34.03 4.86
N LYS A 296 -18.95 33.18 3.95
CA LYS A 296 -19.28 33.28 2.53
C LYS A 296 -20.79 33.03 2.38
N ALA A 297 -21.43 33.88 1.59
CA ALA A 297 -22.82 33.70 1.16
C ALA A 297 -23.04 32.27 0.66
N SER A 298 -24.21 31.68 0.97
CA SER A 298 -24.54 30.31 0.59
C SER A 298 -24.36 30.10 -0.91
N LYS A 299 -23.33 29.35 -1.30
CA LYS A 299 -23.14 28.91 -2.69
C LYS A 299 -24.39 28.12 -3.08
N SER A 300 -25.03 28.53 -4.18
CA SER A 300 -26.25 27.88 -4.66
C SER A 300 -25.86 26.68 -5.52
N TYR A 301 -25.77 25.51 -4.89
CA TYR A 301 -25.57 24.23 -5.58
C TYR A 301 -26.79 23.85 -6.42
N GLU A 302 -26.55 23.34 -7.64
CA GLU A 302 -27.63 23.04 -8.61
C GLU A 302 -28.39 21.75 -8.27
N ASN A 303 -27.70 20.76 -7.69
CA ASN A 303 -28.27 19.45 -7.40
C ASN A 303 -29.13 19.44 -6.11
N LYS A 304 -30.41 19.80 -6.27
CA LYS A 304 -31.39 19.85 -5.16
C LYS A 304 -31.59 18.50 -4.48
N VAL A 305 -31.59 17.40 -5.23
CA VAL A 305 -31.79 16.04 -4.70
C VAL A 305 -30.65 15.66 -3.77
N LEU A 306 -29.41 15.89 -4.19
CA LEU A 306 -28.22 15.63 -3.39
C LEU A 306 -28.19 16.50 -2.12
N LYS A 307 -28.61 17.77 -2.23
CA LYS A 307 -28.72 18.68 -1.09
C LYS A 307 -29.78 18.22 -0.07
N GLU A 308 -30.94 17.74 -0.54
CA GLU A 308 -31.97 17.18 0.32
C GLU A 308 -31.48 15.91 1.04
N LEU A 309 -30.75 15.04 0.34
CA LEU A 309 -30.12 13.87 0.94
C LEU A 309 -29.13 14.27 2.04
N ILE A 310 -28.21 15.20 1.74
CA ILE A 310 -27.24 15.71 2.71
C ILE A 310 -27.96 16.27 3.94
N ASN A 311 -29.01 17.07 3.76
CA ASN A 311 -29.76 17.65 4.88
C ASN A 311 -30.47 16.58 5.73
N LYS A 312 -31.07 15.57 5.09
CA LYS A 312 -31.75 14.48 5.77
C LYS A 312 -30.79 13.61 6.59
N GLU A 313 -29.60 13.37 6.06
CA GLU A 313 -28.59 12.50 6.66
C GLU A 313 -27.52 13.28 7.46
N ARG A 314 -27.68 14.61 7.59
CA ARG A 314 -26.67 15.53 8.14
C ARG A 314 -26.22 15.20 9.56
N LYS A 315 -27.13 14.70 10.39
CA LYS A 315 -26.90 14.37 11.81
C LYS A 315 -26.68 12.88 12.06
N LYS A 316 -26.61 12.06 11.01
CA LYS A 316 -26.31 10.63 11.15
C LYS A 316 -24.80 10.43 11.23
N GLU A 317 -24.40 9.28 11.75
CA GLU A 317 -22.99 8.88 11.82
C GLU A 317 -22.43 8.54 10.43
N SER A 318 -23.26 7.98 9.56
CA SER A 318 -22.88 7.60 8.21
C SER A 318 -23.78 8.23 7.16
N ILE A 319 -23.19 8.56 6.01
CA ILE A 319 -23.92 8.98 4.82
C ILE A 319 -23.55 8.08 3.64
N ARG A 320 -24.58 7.64 2.91
CA ARG A 320 -24.44 6.85 1.69
C ARG A 320 -24.93 7.66 0.50
N PHE A 321 -24.03 7.93 -0.42
CA PHE A 321 -24.38 8.57 -1.68
C PHE A 321 -24.90 7.49 -2.66
N PRO A 322 -26.06 7.72 -3.31
CA PRO A 322 -26.60 6.77 -4.27
C PRO A 322 -25.67 6.66 -5.47
N LYS A 323 -25.64 5.48 -6.11
CA LYS A 323 -24.90 5.27 -7.36
C LYS A 323 -25.38 6.27 -8.42
N GLN A 324 -24.54 7.24 -8.75
CA GLN A 324 -24.79 8.22 -9.80
C GLN A 324 -23.47 8.83 -10.28
N MET A 325 -23.47 9.47 -11.45
CA MET A 325 -22.33 10.28 -11.85
C MET A 325 -22.36 11.59 -11.06
N LEU A 326 -21.42 11.75 -10.12
CA LEU A 326 -21.23 13.03 -9.42
C LEU A 326 -20.42 13.95 -10.32
N ASN A 327 -20.93 15.16 -10.56
CA ASN A 327 -20.16 16.18 -11.26
C ASN A 327 -19.27 16.98 -10.28
N TYR A 328 -18.52 17.97 -10.77
CA TYR A 328 -17.65 18.77 -9.92
C TYR A 328 -18.39 19.66 -8.91
N ASP A 329 -19.57 20.20 -9.26
CA ASP A 329 -20.40 20.99 -8.32
C ASP A 329 -20.94 20.11 -7.18
N ASP A 330 -21.34 18.88 -7.51
CA ASP A 330 -21.75 17.87 -6.52
C ASP A 330 -20.61 17.54 -5.56
N MET A 331 -19.40 17.32 -6.08
CA MET A 331 -18.22 17.04 -5.27
C MET A 331 -17.79 18.23 -4.41
N GLU A 332 -17.90 19.45 -4.93
CA GLU A 332 -17.67 20.66 -4.14
C GLU A 332 -18.68 20.79 -2.99
N MET A 333 -19.95 20.50 -3.23
CA MET A 333 -20.96 20.47 -2.17
C MET A 333 -20.63 19.45 -1.08
N ILE A 334 -20.17 18.26 -1.47
CA ILE A 334 -19.77 17.21 -0.52
C ILE A 334 -18.52 17.64 0.26
N ALA A 335 -17.52 18.23 -0.42
CA ALA A 335 -16.31 18.72 0.22
C ALA A 335 -16.59 19.85 1.22
N ASP A 336 -17.43 20.82 0.87
CA ASP A 336 -17.87 21.90 1.77
C ASP A 336 -18.62 21.35 2.99
N GLU A 337 -19.50 20.36 2.78
CA GLU A 337 -20.22 19.74 3.87
C GLU A 337 -19.25 18.98 4.80
N LEU A 338 -18.24 18.28 4.27
CA LEU A 338 -17.21 17.62 5.10
C LEU A 338 -16.45 18.60 6.00
N ILE A 339 -16.22 19.85 5.56
CA ILE A 339 -15.56 20.86 6.40
C ILE A 339 -16.43 21.22 7.62
N SER A 340 -17.72 21.44 7.38
CA SER A 340 -18.66 21.92 8.40
C SER A 340 -19.27 20.82 9.26
N ASN A 341 -19.43 19.62 8.70
CA ASN A 341 -20.09 18.49 9.34
C ASN A 341 -19.13 17.76 10.27
N LYS A 342 -19.55 17.61 11.54
CA LYS A 342 -18.80 16.91 12.59
C LYS A 342 -19.50 15.64 13.08
N TYR A 343 -20.63 15.27 12.47
CA TYR A 343 -21.38 14.05 12.78
C TYR A 343 -20.94 12.87 11.91
N TRP A 344 -20.57 13.12 10.64
CA TRP A 344 -20.13 12.06 9.75
C TRP A 344 -18.77 11.49 10.18
N THR A 345 -18.78 10.20 10.54
CA THR A 345 -17.59 9.38 10.76
C THR A 345 -17.36 8.42 9.60
N ILE A 346 -18.41 8.12 8.81
CA ILE A 346 -18.35 7.21 7.66
C ILE A 346 -19.01 7.85 6.43
N ILE A 347 -18.29 7.86 5.31
CA ILE A 347 -18.81 8.29 4.02
C ILE A 347 -18.68 7.18 2.98
N TYR A 348 -19.77 6.89 2.27
CA TYR A 348 -19.79 5.94 1.17
C TYR A 348 -19.99 6.67 -0.16
N LEU A 349 -18.94 6.67 -0.98
CA LEU A 349 -18.87 7.27 -2.32
C LEU A 349 -18.58 6.20 -3.40
N TRP A 350 -18.85 4.93 -3.10
CA TRP A 350 -18.68 3.83 -4.04
C TRP A 350 -19.55 3.98 -5.31
N GLU A 351 -19.04 3.53 -6.46
CA GLU A 351 -19.74 3.59 -7.75
C GLU A 351 -20.26 5.00 -8.15
N ASN A 352 -19.48 6.05 -7.90
CA ASN A 352 -19.83 7.44 -8.21
C ASN A 352 -19.02 8.09 -9.34
N TYR A 353 -18.27 7.28 -10.10
CA TYR A 353 -17.41 7.74 -11.20
C TYR A 353 -16.34 8.77 -10.77
N ILE A 354 -15.90 8.70 -9.51
CA ILE A 354 -14.85 9.58 -8.97
C ILE A 354 -13.53 9.28 -9.67
N ASN A 355 -12.85 10.33 -10.12
CA ASN A 355 -11.53 10.28 -10.78
C ASN A 355 -10.55 11.22 -10.07
N GLU A 356 -9.39 11.47 -10.65
CA GLU A 356 -8.33 12.33 -10.10
C GLU A 356 -8.82 13.77 -9.80
N LYS A 357 -9.67 14.33 -10.65
CA LYS A 357 -10.21 15.70 -10.47
C LYS A 357 -11.24 15.75 -9.34
N HIS A 358 -12.12 14.77 -9.28
CA HIS A 358 -13.06 14.64 -8.16
C HIS A 358 -12.32 14.43 -6.83
N MET A 359 -11.25 13.63 -6.83
CA MET A 359 -10.43 13.38 -5.65
C MET A 359 -9.69 14.64 -5.20
N LEU A 360 -9.23 15.48 -6.12
CA LEU A 360 -8.63 16.78 -5.79
C LEU A 360 -9.61 17.71 -5.06
N ILE A 361 -10.88 17.76 -5.51
CA ILE A 361 -11.93 18.53 -4.84
C ILE A 361 -12.22 17.95 -3.45
N LEU A 362 -12.38 16.62 -3.37
CA LEU A 362 -12.67 15.93 -2.11
C LEU A 362 -11.53 16.12 -1.09
N MET A 363 -10.28 16.15 -1.54
CA MET A 363 -9.11 16.40 -0.71
C MET A 363 -9.23 17.69 0.11
N HIS A 364 -9.75 18.77 -0.48
CA HIS A 364 -9.92 20.04 0.22
C HIS A 364 -10.86 19.91 1.43
N GLY A 365 -11.94 19.13 1.28
CA GLY A 365 -12.88 18.86 2.37
C GLY A 365 -12.28 17.94 3.44
N LEU A 366 -11.61 16.88 3.00
CA LEU A 366 -11.02 15.87 3.89
C LEU A 366 -9.82 16.39 4.69
N GLN A 367 -9.04 17.32 4.15
CA GLN A 367 -7.88 17.89 4.84
C GLN A 367 -8.25 18.68 6.10
N LEU A 368 -9.43 19.30 6.10
CA LEU A 368 -9.97 20.07 7.22
C LEU A 368 -10.95 19.25 8.10
N ASN A 369 -11.28 18.04 7.67
CA ASN A 369 -12.13 17.15 8.44
C ASN A 369 -11.30 16.27 9.38
N SER A 370 -11.66 16.29 10.66
CA SER A 370 -11.02 15.51 11.72
C SER A 370 -11.93 14.44 12.35
N THR A 371 -13.17 14.31 11.88
CA THR A 371 -14.17 13.39 12.43
C THR A 371 -14.34 12.12 11.60
N LEU A 372 -13.97 12.17 10.32
CA LEU A 372 -14.11 11.06 9.40
C LEU A 372 -13.08 9.99 9.73
N ILE A 373 -13.60 8.80 10.01
CA ILE A 373 -12.85 7.59 10.37
C ILE A 373 -12.79 6.64 9.17
N CYS A 374 -13.84 6.63 8.34
CA CYS A 374 -13.98 5.69 7.24
C CYS A 374 -14.36 6.40 5.93
N LEU A 375 -13.57 6.15 4.90
CA LEU A 375 -13.80 6.63 3.54
C LEU A 375 -13.93 5.44 2.60
N ASN A 376 -15.12 5.23 2.03
CA ASN A 376 -15.32 4.21 1.00
C ASN A 376 -15.38 4.86 -0.40
N LEU A 377 -14.43 4.48 -1.26
CA LEU A 377 -14.29 4.91 -2.65
C LEU A 377 -14.30 3.71 -3.62
N ASP A 378 -14.89 2.58 -3.25
CA ASP A 378 -14.91 1.37 -4.08
C ASP A 378 -15.55 1.61 -5.46
N CYS A 379 -15.11 0.84 -6.46
CA CYS A 379 -15.70 0.84 -7.80
C CYS A 379 -15.76 2.24 -8.45
N ASN A 380 -14.69 3.03 -8.31
CA ASN A 380 -14.52 4.33 -8.97
C ASN A 380 -13.39 4.25 -10.02
N MET A 381 -12.95 5.40 -10.53
CA MET A 381 -11.96 5.52 -11.59
C MET A 381 -10.79 6.41 -11.13
N LEU A 382 -10.32 6.21 -9.89
CA LEU A 382 -9.25 7.03 -9.33
C LEU A 382 -7.95 6.90 -10.15
N GLY A 383 -7.61 5.68 -10.60
CA GLY A 383 -6.32 5.40 -11.20
C GLY A 383 -5.16 5.73 -10.26
N ASP A 384 -3.94 5.73 -10.80
CA ASP A 384 -2.76 6.07 -10.00
C ASP A 384 -2.71 7.56 -9.62
N GLU A 385 -3.20 8.45 -10.50
CA GLU A 385 -3.21 9.89 -10.25
C GLU A 385 -4.11 10.27 -9.08
N GLY A 386 -5.37 9.79 -9.08
CA GLY A 386 -6.30 9.97 -7.96
C GLY A 386 -5.79 9.30 -6.68
N THR A 387 -5.20 8.11 -6.80
CA THR A 387 -4.59 7.40 -5.66
C THR A 387 -3.43 8.17 -5.05
N SER A 388 -2.59 8.80 -5.86
CA SER A 388 -1.49 9.63 -5.37
C SER A 388 -1.99 10.89 -4.64
N ILE A 389 -3.07 11.51 -5.13
CA ILE A 389 -3.72 12.63 -4.42
C ILE A 389 -4.20 12.16 -3.05
N LEU A 390 -4.92 11.02 -2.99
CA LEU A 390 -5.38 10.44 -1.73
C LEU A 390 -4.22 10.06 -0.80
N ALA A 391 -3.16 9.45 -1.32
CA ALA A 391 -1.96 9.09 -0.57
C ALA A 391 -1.27 10.33 0.03
N SER A 392 -1.20 11.43 -0.73
CA SER A 392 -0.63 12.69 -0.26
C SER A 392 -1.42 13.29 0.92
N LEU A 393 -2.76 13.23 0.86
CA LEU A 393 -3.65 13.63 1.94
C LEU A 393 -3.47 12.75 3.18
N LEU A 394 -3.41 11.42 2.98
CA LEU A 394 -3.30 10.45 4.06
C LEU A 394 -1.95 10.53 4.79
N LYS A 395 -0.89 11.09 4.18
CA LYS A 395 0.38 11.36 4.90
C LYS A 395 0.19 12.30 6.10
N THR A 396 -0.75 13.24 6.03
CA THR A 396 -1.01 14.23 7.09
C THR A 396 -2.31 14.01 7.84
N ASN A 397 -3.26 13.25 7.26
CA ASN A 397 -4.52 12.95 7.92
C ASN A 397 -4.32 12.04 9.14
N THR A 398 -4.91 12.44 10.27
CA THR A 398 -4.79 11.71 11.54
C THR A 398 -6.12 11.11 12.03
N SER A 399 -7.21 11.24 11.27
CA SER A 399 -8.55 10.78 11.66
C SER A 399 -8.97 9.48 10.96
N LEU A 400 -8.63 9.31 9.69
CA LEU A 400 -8.99 8.12 8.91
C LEU A 400 -8.26 6.88 9.45
N ARG A 401 -9.06 5.83 9.65
CA ARG A 401 -8.65 4.49 10.09
C ARG A 401 -8.93 3.44 9.03
N THR A 402 -9.93 3.68 8.17
CA THR A 402 -10.39 2.73 7.16
C THR A 402 -10.55 3.41 5.82
N VAL A 403 -9.94 2.83 4.78
CA VAL A 403 -10.03 3.30 3.40
C VAL A 403 -10.32 2.12 2.48
N TYR A 404 -11.39 2.24 1.68
CA TYR A 404 -11.76 1.25 0.66
C TYR A 404 -11.48 1.77 -0.74
N LEU A 405 -10.66 1.05 -1.50
CA LEU A 405 -10.19 1.39 -2.85
C LEU A 405 -10.30 0.19 -3.79
N ASN A 406 -11.23 -0.74 -3.56
CA ASN A 406 -11.43 -1.87 -4.45
C ASN A 406 -11.89 -1.37 -5.83
N LYS A 407 -11.48 -2.04 -6.91
CA LYS A 407 -11.94 -1.72 -8.29
C LYS A 407 -11.74 -0.26 -8.68
N ASN A 408 -10.53 0.28 -8.50
CA ASN A 408 -10.19 1.67 -8.78
C ASN A 408 -9.15 1.87 -9.90
N GLN A 409 -8.79 0.81 -10.61
CA GLN A 409 -7.80 0.82 -11.70
C GLN A 409 -6.40 1.25 -11.21
N ILE A 410 -6.07 0.88 -9.97
CA ILE A 410 -4.78 1.17 -9.35
C ILE A 410 -3.76 0.14 -9.85
N ASN A 411 -2.61 0.58 -10.36
CA ASN A 411 -1.50 -0.33 -10.69
C ASN A 411 -0.31 -0.13 -9.73
N ASP A 412 0.85 -0.66 -10.10
CA ASP A 412 2.08 -0.55 -9.30
C ASP A 412 2.47 0.89 -8.93
N ILE A 413 2.16 1.88 -9.79
CA ILE A 413 2.46 3.30 -9.53
C ILE A 413 1.59 3.81 -8.38
N GLY A 414 0.27 3.59 -8.43
CA GLY A 414 -0.62 3.99 -7.34
C GLY A 414 -0.35 3.20 -6.05
N ALA A 415 0.01 1.92 -6.15
CA ALA A 415 0.42 1.11 -5.00
C ALA A 415 1.72 1.64 -4.36
N HIS A 416 2.69 2.10 -5.16
CA HIS A 416 3.90 2.74 -4.67
C HIS A 416 3.60 4.04 -3.89
N GLU A 417 2.68 4.86 -4.39
CA GLU A 417 2.26 6.09 -3.70
C GLU A 417 1.60 5.80 -2.34
N LEU A 418 0.76 4.76 -2.28
CA LEU A 418 0.21 4.27 -1.01
C LEU A 418 1.29 3.72 -0.08
N ALA A 419 2.29 3.01 -0.60
CA ALA A 419 3.44 2.56 0.19
C ALA A 419 4.23 3.74 0.78
N CYS A 420 4.50 4.77 -0.02
CA CYS A 420 5.11 6.03 0.44
C CYS A 420 4.31 6.69 1.57
N MET A 421 2.98 6.61 1.52
CA MET A 421 2.12 7.06 2.60
C MET A 421 2.22 6.16 3.85
N LEU A 422 2.23 4.84 3.69
CA LEU A 422 2.35 3.88 4.81
C LEU A 422 3.68 4.00 5.57
N TYR A 423 4.76 4.48 4.94
CA TYR A 423 6.00 4.81 5.65
C TYR A 423 5.81 5.89 6.73
N VAL A 424 4.85 6.79 6.56
CA VAL A 424 4.66 7.97 7.44
C VAL A 424 3.38 7.86 8.26
N ASN A 425 2.28 7.44 7.65
CA ASN A 425 0.99 7.37 8.33
C ASN A 425 1.01 6.28 9.42
N ARG A 426 0.49 6.64 10.60
CA ARG A 426 0.39 5.75 11.79
C ARG A 426 -1.05 5.61 12.29
N THR A 427 -2.02 6.06 11.50
CA THR A 427 -3.43 6.08 11.89
C THR A 427 -4.24 5.05 11.12
N LEU A 428 -3.90 4.78 9.87
CA LEU A 428 -4.61 3.82 9.04
C LEU A 428 -4.45 2.41 9.63
N ILE A 429 -5.58 1.74 9.82
CA ILE A 429 -5.71 0.39 10.38
C ILE A 429 -6.13 -0.60 9.30
N HIS A 430 -7.00 -0.17 8.38
CA HIS A 430 -7.61 -1.02 7.36
C HIS A 430 -7.52 -0.38 5.97
N LEU A 431 -6.97 -1.13 5.03
CA LEU A 431 -6.79 -0.71 3.63
C LEU A 431 -7.24 -1.81 2.68
N GLU A 432 -8.25 -1.54 1.85
CA GLU A 432 -8.69 -2.48 0.81
C GLU A 432 -8.28 -2.03 -0.58
N LEU A 433 -7.63 -2.92 -1.31
CA LEU A 433 -7.08 -2.71 -2.65
C LEU A 433 -7.44 -3.86 -3.61
N SER A 434 -8.49 -4.62 -3.32
CA SER A 434 -8.87 -5.79 -4.12
C SER A 434 -9.38 -5.39 -5.52
N SER A 435 -9.28 -6.30 -6.49
CA SER A 435 -9.75 -6.09 -7.86
C SER A 435 -9.13 -4.84 -8.52
N ASN A 436 -7.82 -4.67 -8.36
CA ASN A 436 -7.02 -3.65 -9.02
C ASN A 436 -6.00 -4.33 -9.96
N SER A 437 -5.02 -3.58 -10.47
CA SER A 437 -3.97 -4.10 -11.36
C SER A 437 -2.60 -4.00 -10.71
N ILE A 438 -2.52 -4.28 -9.39
CA ILE A 438 -1.28 -4.26 -8.63
C ILE A 438 -0.51 -5.55 -8.91
N GLY A 439 0.70 -5.42 -9.45
CA GLY A 439 1.63 -6.52 -9.69
C GLY A 439 2.69 -6.66 -8.59
N ASP A 440 3.76 -7.37 -8.92
CA ASP A 440 4.83 -7.70 -7.98
C ASP A 440 5.60 -6.45 -7.50
N ASP A 441 5.79 -5.45 -8.36
CA ASP A 441 6.50 -4.21 -8.00
C ASP A 441 5.69 -3.37 -7.00
N GLY A 442 4.37 -3.27 -7.21
CA GLY A 442 3.46 -2.54 -6.31
C GLY A 442 3.36 -3.22 -4.95
N VAL A 443 3.20 -4.55 -4.91
CA VAL A 443 3.16 -5.29 -3.65
C VAL A 443 4.51 -5.32 -2.95
N ALA A 444 5.63 -5.29 -3.68
CA ALA A 444 6.97 -5.13 -3.10
C ALA A 444 7.10 -3.77 -2.37
N ALA A 445 6.62 -2.69 -2.98
CA ALA A 445 6.61 -1.37 -2.35
C ALA A 445 5.77 -1.37 -1.06
N ILE A 446 4.54 -1.90 -1.12
CA ILE A 446 3.65 -2.02 0.04
C ILE A 446 4.30 -2.88 1.13
N SER A 447 4.86 -4.04 0.77
CA SER A 447 5.51 -4.98 1.69
C SER A 447 6.68 -4.32 2.43
N ASN A 448 7.50 -3.54 1.72
CA ASN A 448 8.61 -2.82 2.34
C ASN A 448 8.14 -1.71 3.29
N ALA A 449 7.05 -1.00 2.96
CA ALA A 449 6.46 -0.04 3.88
C ALA A 449 5.88 -0.73 5.13
N LEU A 450 5.24 -1.89 4.97
CA LEU A 450 4.67 -2.65 6.08
C LEU A 450 5.72 -3.28 7.01
N LYS A 451 6.96 -3.48 6.57
CA LYS A 451 8.06 -3.89 7.48
C LYS A 451 8.29 -2.89 8.61
N VAL A 452 7.99 -1.60 8.38
CA VAL A 452 8.16 -0.53 9.38
C VAL A 452 6.84 0.06 9.88
N ASN A 453 5.76 -0.07 9.11
CA ASN A 453 4.44 0.38 9.55
C ASN A 453 3.92 -0.51 10.68
N ASN A 454 3.52 0.11 11.78
CA ASN A 454 3.02 -0.57 12.98
C ASN A 454 1.57 -0.20 13.32
N SER A 455 0.85 0.45 12.41
CA SER A 455 -0.56 0.83 12.58
C SER A 455 -1.50 -0.08 11.78
N LEU A 456 -1.13 -0.45 10.55
CA LEU A 456 -1.98 -1.27 9.69
C LEU A 456 -2.14 -2.68 10.29
N ARG A 457 -3.40 -3.11 10.37
CA ARG A 457 -3.81 -4.43 10.90
C ARG A 457 -4.38 -5.31 9.81
N THR A 458 -4.98 -4.72 8.79
CA THR A 458 -5.70 -5.45 7.74
C THR A 458 -5.38 -4.86 6.38
N ILE A 459 -5.04 -5.74 5.43
CA ILE A 459 -4.82 -5.35 4.03
C ILE A 459 -5.42 -6.39 3.09
N TYR A 460 -6.27 -5.93 2.18
CA TYR A 460 -6.90 -6.80 1.18
C TYR A 460 -6.33 -6.51 -0.20
N LEU A 461 -5.78 -7.54 -0.82
CA LEU A 461 -5.11 -7.51 -2.12
C LEU A 461 -5.69 -8.58 -3.06
N ASN A 462 -6.91 -9.06 -2.80
CA ASN A 462 -7.52 -10.09 -3.63
C ASN A 462 -7.65 -9.62 -5.10
N ASP A 463 -7.67 -10.54 -6.05
CA ASP A 463 -7.95 -10.24 -7.47
C ASP A 463 -7.03 -9.12 -8.01
N ASN A 464 -5.72 -9.33 -7.87
CA ASN A 464 -4.67 -8.47 -8.41
C ASN A 464 -3.72 -9.34 -9.27
N ASN A 465 -2.58 -8.80 -9.67
CA ASN A 465 -1.59 -9.46 -10.52
C ASN A 465 -0.36 -9.93 -9.73
N ILE A 466 -0.54 -10.33 -8.46
CA ILE A 466 0.55 -10.78 -7.58
C ILE A 466 0.96 -12.22 -7.93
N THR A 467 2.23 -12.42 -8.27
CA THR A 467 2.80 -13.73 -8.62
C THR A 467 3.61 -14.34 -7.47
N GLU A 468 4.34 -15.42 -7.74
CA GLU A 468 5.29 -16.00 -6.79
C GLU A 468 6.37 -14.99 -6.32
N ILE A 469 6.75 -14.03 -7.17
CA ILE A 469 7.73 -12.99 -6.84
C ILE A 469 7.15 -12.01 -5.80
N GLY A 470 5.93 -11.52 -6.01
CA GLY A 470 5.25 -10.68 -5.03
C GLY A 470 5.00 -11.39 -3.70
N ALA A 471 4.75 -12.70 -3.73
CA ALA A 471 4.61 -13.53 -2.54
C ALA A 471 5.91 -13.66 -1.73
N GLU A 472 7.08 -13.64 -2.37
CA GLU A 472 8.37 -13.57 -1.69
C GLU A 472 8.47 -12.29 -0.83
N TYR A 473 8.14 -11.13 -1.41
CA TYR A 473 8.13 -9.87 -0.66
C TYR A 473 7.13 -9.85 0.50
N LEU A 474 5.96 -10.47 0.31
CA LEU A 474 4.96 -10.63 1.37
C LEU A 474 5.47 -11.55 2.49
N ALA A 475 6.15 -12.64 2.14
CA ALA A 475 6.73 -13.56 3.13
C ALA A 475 7.82 -12.86 3.96
N ASP A 476 8.72 -12.11 3.31
CA ASP A 476 9.73 -11.27 3.97
C ASP A 476 9.11 -10.25 4.92
N MET A 477 8.01 -9.62 4.50
CA MET A 477 7.27 -8.68 5.32
C MET A 477 6.65 -9.37 6.54
N LEU A 478 5.99 -10.52 6.37
CA LEU A 478 5.37 -11.29 7.46
C LEU A 478 6.40 -11.81 8.48
N GLN A 479 7.65 -12.02 8.06
CA GLN A 479 8.73 -12.39 8.98
C GLN A 479 9.04 -11.24 9.96
N ILE A 480 9.00 -9.99 9.48
CA ILE A 480 9.40 -8.80 10.23
C ILE A 480 8.21 -8.13 10.92
N ASN A 481 7.11 -7.92 10.20
CA ASN A 481 5.94 -7.22 10.70
C ASN A 481 5.26 -8.03 11.81
N LYS A 482 4.90 -7.35 12.90
CA LYS A 482 4.22 -7.90 14.08
C LYS A 482 2.95 -7.14 14.40
N THR A 483 2.27 -6.63 13.38
CA THR A 483 1.02 -5.87 13.54
C THR A 483 -0.08 -6.35 12.64
N LEU A 484 0.23 -6.89 11.47
CA LEU A 484 -0.77 -7.40 10.54
C LEU A 484 -1.46 -8.63 11.12
N ILE A 485 -2.80 -8.60 11.09
CA ILE A 485 -3.71 -9.60 11.65
C ILE A 485 -4.47 -10.31 10.51
N ASP A 486 -4.86 -9.58 9.46
CA ASP A 486 -5.62 -10.12 8.33
C ASP A 486 -4.96 -9.76 7.00
N LEU A 487 -4.69 -10.78 6.20
CA LEU A 487 -4.08 -10.67 4.89
C LEU A 487 -4.90 -11.46 3.87
N GLN A 488 -5.45 -10.76 2.88
CA GLN A 488 -6.23 -11.38 1.82
C GLN A 488 -5.53 -11.29 0.46
N LEU A 489 -5.27 -12.45 -0.14
CA LEU A 489 -4.51 -12.63 -1.37
C LEU A 489 -5.23 -13.50 -2.40
N SER A 490 -6.51 -13.82 -2.17
CA SER A 490 -7.25 -14.70 -3.06
C SER A 490 -7.30 -14.18 -4.50
N SER A 491 -7.46 -15.08 -5.47
CA SER A 491 -7.55 -14.73 -6.90
C SER A 491 -6.30 -14.00 -7.44
N ASN A 492 -5.12 -14.29 -6.91
CA ASN A 492 -3.83 -13.84 -7.44
C ASN A 492 -3.02 -15.05 -7.95
N PRO A 493 -2.26 -14.94 -9.06
CA PRO A 493 -1.47 -16.05 -9.62
C PRO A 493 -0.19 -16.37 -8.81
N ILE A 494 -0.30 -16.59 -7.50
CA ILE A 494 0.83 -16.79 -6.57
C ILE A 494 1.55 -18.12 -6.80
N GLY A 495 0.81 -19.19 -7.09
CA GLY A 495 1.34 -20.53 -7.30
C GLY A 495 1.90 -21.21 -6.04
N ASP A 496 2.29 -22.47 -6.21
CA ASP A 496 2.76 -23.31 -5.09
C ASP A 496 4.01 -22.77 -4.40
N ASN A 497 4.97 -22.22 -5.15
CA ASN A 497 6.21 -21.70 -4.58
C ASN A 497 5.94 -20.51 -3.66
N GLY A 498 5.15 -19.54 -4.11
CA GLY A 498 4.80 -18.36 -3.32
C GLY A 498 4.01 -18.72 -2.06
N VAL A 499 3.05 -19.64 -2.16
CA VAL A 499 2.30 -20.13 -0.98
C VAL A 499 3.21 -20.90 -0.01
N ASN A 500 4.16 -21.69 -0.50
CA ASN A 500 5.14 -22.35 0.36
C ASN A 500 6.01 -21.35 1.14
N LEU A 501 6.44 -20.26 0.51
CA LEU A 501 7.20 -19.19 1.18
C LEU A 501 6.37 -18.53 2.29
N ILE A 502 5.12 -18.17 2.00
CA ILE A 502 4.21 -17.60 3.00
C ILE A 502 3.96 -18.61 4.14
N ALA A 503 3.65 -19.86 3.82
CA ALA A 503 3.44 -20.91 4.82
C ALA A 503 4.70 -21.14 5.69
N HIS A 504 5.89 -21.07 5.09
CA HIS A 504 7.16 -21.22 5.80
C HIS A 504 7.33 -20.16 6.88
N VAL A 505 7.16 -18.87 6.54
CA VAL A 505 7.35 -17.78 7.50
C VAL A 505 6.25 -17.75 8.56
N LEU A 506 5.03 -18.20 8.22
CA LEU A 506 3.92 -18.25 9.16
C LEU A 506 4.12 -19.27 10.28
N LYS A 507 5.02 -20.25 10.15
CA LYS A 507 5.41 -21.14 11.27
C LYS A 507 5.88 -20.36 12.50
N GLN A 508 6.48 -19.18 12.31
CA GLN A 508 7.04 -18.33 13.37
C GLN A 508 6.32 -16.98 13.50
N ASN A 509 5.37 -16.67 12.62
CA ASN A 509 4.59 -15.44 12.74
C ASN A 509 3.64 -15.55 13.94
N ILE A 510 3.59 -14.50 14.74
CA ILE A 510 2.86 -14.46 16.01
C ILE A 510 1.67 -13.48 16.00
N THR A 511 1.29 -12.94 14.84
CA THR A 511 0.25 -11.89 14.76
C THR A 511 -0.84 -12.14 13.74
N LEU A 512 -0.52 -12.82 12.64
CA LEU A 512 -1.50 -13.08 11.59
C LEU A 512 -2.51 -14.12 12.06
N GLU A 513 -3.76 -13.72 12.14
CA GLU A 513 -4.88 -14.54 12.58
C GLU A 513 -5.73 -15.04 11.41
N SER A 514 -5.71 -14.34 10.26
CA SER A 514 -6.51 -14.65 9.08
C SER A 514 -5.67 -14.57 7.81
N LEU A 515 -5.73 -15.63 7.00
CA LEU A 515 -5.08 -15.72 5.70
C LEU A 515 -6.06 -16.23 4.66
N HIS A 516 -6.23 -15.45 3.58
CA HIS A 516 -6.99 -15.86 2.41
C HIS A 516 -6.07 -16.09 1.22
N ILE A 517 -6.01 -17.34 0.74
CA ILE A 517 -5.21 -17.78 -0.41
C ILE A 517 -6.05 -18.65 -1.34
N GLY A 518 -7.34 -18.34 -1.48
CA GLY A 518 -8.25 -19.02 -2.39
C GLY A 518 -7.98 -18.63 -3.85
N GLN A 519 -8.16 -19.54 -4.81
CA GLN A 519 -7.88 -19.28 -6.24
C GLN A 519 -6.49 -18.69 -6.49
N THR A 520 -5.47 -19.22 -5.82
CA THR A 520 -4.09 -18.76 -5.95
C THR A 520 -3.22 -19.64 -6.83
N ILE A 521 -3.84 -20.56 -7.58
CA ILE A 521 -3.15 -21.62 -8.35
C ILE A 521 -2.33 -22.53 -7.40
N THR A 522 -2.79 -22.64 -6.15
CA THR A 522 -2.20 -23.56 -5.17
C THR A 522 -2.69 -24.97 -5.49
N THR A 523 -1.77 -25.92 -5.58
CA THR A 523 -2.08 -27.33 -5.83
C THR A 523 -1.75 -28.17 -4.60
N ILE A 524 -1.92 -29.49 -4.75
CA ILE A 524 -1.51 -30.47 -3.74
C ILE A 524 -0.05 -30.33 -3.28
N LYS A 525 0.85 -29.81 -4.13
CA LYS A 525 2.28 -29.67 -3.82
C LYS A 525 2.54 -28.81 -2.58
N SER A 526 1.70 -27.82 -2.31
CA SER A 526 1.86 -26.92 -1.17
C SER A 526 1.20 -27.43 0.11
N MET A 527 0.30 -28.41 0.03
CA MET A 527 -0.53 -28.84 1.16
C MET A 527 0.27 -29.40 2.32
N HIS A 528 1.41 -30.03 2.04
CA HIS A 528 2.28 -30.54 3.08
C HIS A 528 2.97 -29.41 3.86
N GLU A 529 3.36 -28.32 3.20
CA GLU A 529 3.98 -27.17 3.87
C GLU A 529 2.93 -26.35 4.63
N ILE A 530 1.73 -26.18 4.08
CA ILE A 530 0.58 -25.60 4.80
C ILE A 530 0.24 -26.45 6.03
N GLY A 531 0.21 -27.78 5.90
CA GLY A 531 -0.01 -28.69 7.03
C GLY A 531 1.03 -28.50 8.13
N LYS A 532 2.32 -28.47 7.79
CA LYS A 532 3.40 -28.15 8.75
C LYS A 532 3.22 -26.79 9.39
N MET A 533 2.86 -25.77 8.61
CA MET A 533 2.57 -24.43 9.12
C MET A 533 1.45 -24.49 10.15
N LEU A 534 0.31 -25.11 9.84
CA LEU A 534 -0.82 -25.24 10.76
C LEU A 534 -0.45 -26.02 12.03
N GLN A 535 0.42 -27.02 11.93
CA GLN A 535 0.86 -27.77 13.12
C GLN A 535 1.73 -26.90 14.06
N MET A 536 2.57 -26.01 13.52
CA MET A 536 3.53 -25.22 14.29
C MET A 536 3.00 -23.85 14.70
N ASN A 537 2.19 -23.23 13.85
CA ASN A 537 1.65 -21.90 14.06
C ASN A 537 0.62 -21.93 15.20
N THR A 538 0.71 -20.93 16.08
CA THR A 538 -0.13 -20.83 17.27
C THR A 538 -1.11 -19.65 17.22
N MET A 539 -1.25 -18.94 16.10
CA MET A 539 -2.00 -17.68 16.03
C MET A 539 -3.07 -17.65 14.95
N LEU A 540 -2.87 -18.38 13.84
CA LEU A 540 -3.80 -18.45 12.73
C LEU A 540 -5.09 -19.13 13.18
N LYS A 541 -6.19 -18.39 13.06
CA LYS A 541 -7.56 -18.78 13.41
C LYS A 541 -8.40 -19.07 12.18
N SER A 542 -8.10 -18.40 11.06
CA SER A 542 -8.88 -18.52 9.82
C SER A 542 -7.97 -18.78 8.62
N LEU A 543 -8.27 -19.83 7.88
CA LEU A 543 -7.58 -20.18 6.64
C LEU A 543 -8.60 -20.43 5.53
N TYR A 544 -8.46 -19.68 4.45
CA TYR A 544 -9.30 -19.80 3.26
C TYR A 544 -8.49 -20.33 2.09
N LEU A 545 -8.85 -21.54 1.64
CA LEU A 545 -8.21 -22.30 0.55
C LEU A 545 -9.19 -22.54 -0.61
N ASN A 546 -10.30 -21.83 -0.65
CA ASN A 546 -11.37 -22.04 -1.62
C ASN A 546 -10.89 -21.89 -3.08
N ASN A 547 -11.51 -22.60 -4.01
CA ASN A 547 -11.28 -22.46 -5.45
C ASN A 547 -9.82 -22.71 -5.92
N ASN A 548 -9.13 -23.66 -5.29
CA ASN A 548 -7.75 -24.06 -5.66
C ASN A 548 -7.69 -25.43 -6.38
N ASN A 549 -8.83 -26.06 -6.64
CA ASN A 549 -8.90 -27.39 -7.28
C ASN A 549 -7.99 -28.43 -6.59
N LEU A 550 -8.04 -28.47 -5.26
CA LEU A 550 -7.14 -29.28 -4.45
C LEU A 550 -7.36 -30.79 -4.60
N GLY A 551 -8.61 -31.23 -4.80
CA GLY A 551 -9.00 -32.64 -4.85
C GLY A 551 -8.86 -33.37 -3.50
N ASP A 552 -9.24 -34.65 -3.47
CA ASP A 552 -9.25 -35.44 -2.23
C ASP A 552 -7.87 -35.69 -1.62
N ASP A 553 -6.86 -35.89 -2.48
CA ASP A 553 -5.50 -36.22 -2.06
C ASP A 553 -4.89 -35.07 -1.21
N ALA A 554 -5.25 -33.82 -1.49
CA ALA A 554 -4.85 -32.67 -0.69
C ALA A 554 -5.40 -32.73 0.75
N LEU A 555 -6.66 -33.16 0.92
CA LEU A 555 -7.24 -33.30 2.25
C LEU A 555 -6.61 -34.46 3.03
N MET A 556 -6.30 -35.57 2.35
CA MET A 556 -5.58 -36.69 2.98
C MET A 556 -4.21 -36.25 3.55
N ILE A 557 -3.56 -35.26 2.92
CA ILE A 557 -2.30 -34.70 3.42
C ILE A 557 -2.52 -33.78 4.62
N ILE A 558 -3.50 -32.87 4.57
CA ILE A 558 -3.61 -31.78 5.57
C ILE A 558 -4.30 -32.23 6.87
N ILE A 559 -5.21 -33.20 6.83
CA ILE A 559 -6.00 -33.66 7.98
C ILE A 559 -5.14 -34.16 9.15
N PRO A 560 -4.10 -34.99 8.95
CA PRO A 560 -3.20 -35.40 10.03
C PRO A 560 -2.52 -34.22 10.77
N PHE A 561 -2.27 -33.11 10.08
CA PHE A 561 -1.73 -31.90 10.69
C PHE A 561 -2.80 -31.11 11.44
N LEU A 562 -3.99 -30.96 10.85
CA LEU A 562 -5.14 -30.31 11.49
C LEU A 562 -5.56 -31.01 12.78
N MET A 563 -5.46 -32.35 12.84
CA MET A 563 -5.70 -33.11 14.08
C MET A 563 -4.75 -32.73 15.24
N LYS A 564 -3.62 -32.09 14.96
CA LYS A 564 -2.66 -31.58 15.96
C LYS A 564 -2.77 -30.08 16.18
N ASN A 565 -3.37 -29.34 15.25
CA ASN A 565 -3.59 -27.91 15.40
C ASN A 565 -4.65 -27.63 16.48
N ARG A 566 -4.45 -26.55 17.24
CA ARG A 566 -5.31 -26.16 18.37
C ARG A 566 -5.75 -24.69 18.31
N THR A 567 -5.69 -24.08 17.13
CA THR A 567 -5.90 -22.63 16.97
C THR A 567 -6.86 -22.31 15.84
N LEU A 568 -6.89 -23.13 14.79
CA LEU A 568 -7.73 -22.92 13.62
C LEU A 568 -9.20 -23.14 14.01
N THR A 569 -9.97 -22.08 13.88
CA THR A 569 -11.41 -22.05 14.15
C THR A 569 -12.23 -21.99 12.86
N THR A 570 -11.68 -21.44 11.78
CA THR A 570 -12.34 -21.31 10.49
C THR A 570 -11.50 -21.95 9.40
N LEU A 571 -12.13 -22.85 8.64
CA LEU A 571 -11.54 -23.48 7.47
C LEU A 571 -12.51 -23.40 6.30
N ASP A 572 -12.08 -22.74 5.22
CA ASP A 572 -12.82 -22.68 3.96
C ASP A 572 -12.12 -23.50 2.88
N LEU A 573 -12.85 -24.50 2.39
CA LEU A 573 -12.45 -25.44 1.37
C LEU A 573 -13.45 -25.47 0.21
N ALA A 574 -14.29 -24.44 0.06
CA ALA A 574 -15.27 -24.38 -1.02
C ALA A 574 -14.62 -24.48 -2.41
N MET A 575 -15.32 -25.03 -3.40
CA MET A 575 -14.84 -25.09 -4.80
C MET A 575 -13.47 -25.79 -4.98
N ASN A 576 -13.21 -26.89 -4.28
CA ASN A 576 -11.94 -27.62 -4.36
C ASN A 576 -12.04 -29.00 -5.01
N ASN A 577 -13.16 -29.29 -5.67
CA ASN A 577 -13.44 -30.59 -6.27
C ASN A 577 -13.31 -31.74 -5.26
N LEU A 578 -13.84 -31.52 -4.05
CA LEU A 578 -13.84 -32.50 -2.97
C LEU A 578 -15.00 -33.48 -3.12
N THR A 579 -14.76 -34.76 -2.91
CA THR A 579 -15.79 -35.81 -2.98
C THR A 579 -16.17 -36.34 -1.60
N ASP A 580 -16.96 -37.41 -1.57
CA ASP A 580 -17.30 -38.16 -0.37
C ASP A 580 -16.06 -38.68 0.39
N LYS A 581 -14.94 -38.92 -0.31
CA LYS A 581 -13.66 -39.30 0.31
C LYS A 581 -13.11 -38.20 1.23
N SER A 582 -13.06 -36.96 0.75
CA SER A 582 -12.67 -35.81 1.57
C SER A 582 -13.62 -35.58 2.74
N ALA A 583 -14.93 -35.75 2.51
CA ALA A 583 -15.93 -35.62 3.55
C ALA A 583 -15.75 -36.67 4.67
N ASN A 584 -15.34 -37.90 4.33
CA ASN A 584 -15.00 -38.93 5.31
C ASN A 584 -13.82 -38.49 6.20
N GLU A 585 -12.75 -37.96 5.60
CA GLU A 585 -11.58 -37.46 6.35
C GLU A 585 -11.92 -36.26 7.24
N LEU A 586 -12.71 -35.32 6.73
CA LEU A 586 -13.26 -34.21 7.53
C LEU A 586 -14.14 -34.74 8.67
N GLY A 587 -14.91 -35.81 8.43
CA GLY A 587 -15.67 -36.51 9.46
C GLY A 587 -14.77 -37.04 10.59
N TYR A 588 -13.61 -37.61 10.28
CA TYR A 588 -12.64 -38.04 11.29
C TYR A 588 -12.07 -36.87 12.11
N LEU A 589 -11.78 -35.74 11.46
CA LEU A 589 -11.34 -34.52 12.15
C LEU A 589 -12.42 -33.98 13.09
N LEU A 590 -13.68 -33.90 12.62
CA LEU A 590 -14.81 -33.35 13.38
C LEU A 590 -15.20 -34.23 14.58
N LYS A 591 -14.94 -35.55 14.53
CA LYS A 591 -15.14 -36.46 15.66
C LYS A 591 -14.11 -36.27 16.78
N GLN A 592 -12.99 -35.61 16.52
CA GLN A 592 -11.98 -35.36 17.56
C GLN A 592 -12.51 -34.39 18.61
N THR A 593 -12.44 -34.77 19.88
CA THR A 593 -12.88 -33.92 21.00
C THR A 593 -12.02 -32.67 21.20
N GLN A 594 -10.79 -32.69 20.68
CA GLN A 594 -9.81 -31.59 20.78
C GLN A 594 -9.83 -30.66 19.56
N THR A 595 -10.72 -30.86 18.59
CA THR A 595 -10.81 -29.98 17.44
C THR A 595 -11.30 -28.59 17.86
N THR A 596 -10.64 -27.55 17.37
CA THR A 596 -11.01 -26.15 17.62
C THR A 596 -11.89 -25.56 16.54
N LEU A 597 -12.19 -26.34 15.50
CA LEU A 597 -12.94 -25.87 14.35
C LEU A 597 -14.38 -25.55 14.75
N THR A 598 -14.74 -24.27 14.59
CA THR A 598 -16.09 -23.74 14.85
C THR A 598 -16.84 -23.42 13.57
N ASN A 599 -16.11 -23.11 12.49
CA ASN A 599 -16.65 -22.72 11.19
C ASN A 599 -16.05 -23.57 10.08
N LEU A 600 -16.88 -24.31 9.35
CA LEU A 600 -16.47 -25.11 8.20
C LEU A 600 -17.30 -24.73 6.97
N ILE A 601 -16.59 -24.38 5.89
CA ILE A 601 -17.17 -24.04 4.59
C ILE A 601 -16.66 -25.05 3.58
N ILE A 602 -17.56 -25.85 3.01
CA ILE A 602 -17.23 -26.91 2.04
C ILE A 602 -18.16 -26.88 0.82
N SER A 603 -18.84 -25.75 0.60
CA SER A 603 -19.75 -25.51 -0.52
C SER A 603 -19.11 -25.73 -1.90
N TYR A 604 -19.93 -25.97 -2.91
CA TYR A 604 -19.51 -26.12 -4.31
C TYR A 604 -18.46 -27.22 -4.47
N ASN A 605 -18.70 -28.36 -3.83
CA ASN A 605 -17.89 -29.57 -3.93
C ASN A 605 -18.84 -30.76 -4.16
N PRO A 606 -18.52 -31.69 -5.08
CA PRO A 606 -19.37 -32.86 -5.38
C PRO A 606 -19.31 -33.92 -4.26
N LEU A 607 -19.78 -33.57 -3.05
CA LEU A 607 -19.75 -34.45 -1.88
C LEU A 607 -20.77 -35.59 -1.98
N GLY A 608 -21.93 -35.31 -2.59
CA GLY A 608 -23.06 -36.23 -2.69
C GLY A 608 -23.65 -36.63 -1.33
N ASP A 609 -24.62 -37.54 -1.38
CA ASP A 609 -25.32 -38.03 -0.17
C ASP A 609 -24.37 -38.74 0.81
N MET A 610 -23.41 -39.50 0.27
CA MET A 610 -22.41 -40.22 1.07
C MET A 610 -21.51 -39.26 1.85
N GLY A 611 -21.00 -38.21 1.19
CA GLY A 611 -20.18 -37.21 1.85
C GLY A 611 -20.94 -36.49 2.96
N ILE A 612 -22.19 -36.10 2.68
CA ILE A 612 -23.05 -35.48 3.70
C ILE A 612 -23.37 -36.43 4.85
N SER A 613 -23.55 -37.73 4.59
CA SER A 613 -23.70 -38.74 5.64
C SER A 613 -22.50 -38.79 6.58
N PHE A 614 -21.27 -38.75 6.06
CA PHE A 614 -20.07 -38.74 6.89
C PHE A 614 -20.00 -37.51 7.80
N ILE A 615 -20.25 -36.32 7.24
CA ILE A 615 -20.26 -35.05 8.01
C ILE A 615 -21.39 -35.07 9.06
N ALA A 616 -22.61 -35.44 8.67
CA ALA A 616 -23.75 -35.54 9.56
C ALA A 616 -23.47 -36.50 10.72
N SER A 617 -22.86 -37.66 10.43
CA SER A 617 -22.50 -38.66 11.45
C SER A 617 -21.49 -38.13 12.46
N ALA A 618 -20.52 -37.34 12.01
CA ALA A 618 -19.52 -36.72 12.88
C ALA A 618 -20.14 -35.65 13.78
N LEU A 619 -21.07 -34.87 13.25
CA LEU A 619 -21.71 -33.77 13.98
C LEU A 619 -22.70 -34.21 15.05
N MET A 620 -23.16 -35.46 15.06
CA MET A 620 -23.99 -35.99 16.15
C MET A 620 -23.29 -35.90 17.52
N ASN A 621 -21.98 -36.10 17.56
CA ASN A 621 -21.17 -36.08 18.79
C ASN A 621 -20.15 -34.95 18.85
N ASN A 622 -20.07 -34.12 17.80
CA ASN A 622 -19.16 -32.98 17.78
C ASN A 622 -19.59 -31.92 18.81
N THR A 623 -18.59 -31.32 19.48
CA THR A 623 -18.81 -30.33 20.54
C THR A 623 -18.28 -28.94 20.21
N SER A 624 -17.74 -28.73 19.01
CA SER A 624 -17.01 -27.51 18.64
C SER A 624 -17.67 -26.71 17.51
N LEU A 625 -18.23 -27.39 16.51
CA LEU A 625 -18.70 -26.77 15.27
C LEU A 625 -20.00 -26.03 15.52
N VAL A 626 -19.97 -24.75 15.17
CA VAL A 626 -21.06 -23.78 15.34
C VAL A 626 -21.67 -23.41 13.98
N LYS A 627 -20.85 -23.34 12.93
CA LYS A 627 -21.24 -22.93 11.59
C LYS A 627 -20.82 -23.96 10.56
N LEU A 628 -21.79 -24.47 9.80
CA LEU A 628 -21.59 -25.32 8.65
C LEU A 628 -22.21 -24.68 7.41
N ILE A 629 -21.42 -24.57 6.35
CA ILE A 629 -21.87 -24.07 5.05
C ILE A 629 -21.61 -25.16 4.00
N VAL A 630 -22.70 -25.71 3.46
CA VAL A 630 -22.76 -26.86 2.53
C VAL A 630 -23.70 -26.54 1.37
N GLU A 631 -23.38 -25.49 0.64
CA GLU A 631 -24.18 -25.00 -0.50
C GLU A 631 -23.73 -25.71 -1.78
N SER A 632 -24.66 -26.10 -2.65
CA SER A 632 -24.35 -26.74 -3.94
C SER A 632 -23.35 -27.90 -3.81
N VAL A 633 -23.72 -28.93 -3.04
CA VAL A 633 -22.84 -30.09 -2.74
C VAL A 633 -23.33 -31.40 -3.37
N GLU A 634 -24.21 -31.29 -4.36
CA GLU A 634 -24.81 -32.42 -5.10
C GLU A 634 -25.54 -33.44 -4.21
N MET A 635 -26.11 -32.99 -3.09
CA MET A 635 -26.92 -33.85 -2.22
C MET A 635 -28.36 -33.97 -2.75
N THR A 636 -28.94 -35.14 -2.56
CA THR A 636 -30.35 -35.43 -2.79
C THR A 636 -31.12 -35.45 -1.46
N ILE A 637 -32.39 -35.88 -1.51
CA ILE A 637 -33.22 -36.09 -0.32
C ILE A 637 -32.58 -37.04 0.72
N GLU A 638 -31.73 -37.99 0.29
CA GLU A 638 -31.06 -38.89 1.23
C GLU A 638 -30.03 -38.12 2.09
N GLY A 639 -29.21 -37.27 1.48
CA GLY A 639 -28.29 -36.38 2.21
C GLY A 639 -29.03 -35.45 3.17
N VAL A 640 -30.16 -34.87 2.74
CA VAL A 640 -31.01 -34.04 3.62
C VAL A 640 -31.56 -34.86 4.79
N ARG A 641 -31.94 -36.13 4.58
CA ARG A 641 -32.39 -37.02 5.66
C ARG A 641 -31.29 -37.23 6.70
N GLN A 642 -30.05 -37.40 6.27
CA GLN A 642 -28.91 -37.54 7.19
C GLN A 642 -28.68 -36.27 8.01
N LEU A 643 -28.80 -35.09 7.39
CA LEU A 643 -28.74 -33.80 8.10
C LEU A 643 -29.88 -33.65 9.10
N ALA A 644 -31.12 -33.99 8.72
CA ALA A 644 -32.27 -33.96 9.62
C ALA A 644 -32.09 -34.86 10.84
N ASN A 645 -31.56 -36.08 10.65
CA ASN A 645 -31.24 -37.01 11.74
C ASN A 645 -30.16 -36.44 12.66
N MET A 646 -29.13 -35.81 12.11
CA MET A 646 -28.08 -35.15 12.87
C MET A 646 -28.62 -34.01 13.74
N LEU A 647 -29.54 -33.20 13.20
CA LEU A 647 -30.17 -32.09 13.93
C LEU A 647 -30.92 -32.54 15.19
N CYS A 648 -31.49 -33.76 15.21
CA CYS A 648 -32.14 -34.31 16.41
C CYS A 648 -31.21 -34.41 17.62
N SER A 649 -29.91 -34.65 17.39
CA SER A 649 -28.94 -34.95 18.44
C SER A 649 -27.91 -33.86 18.66
N ASN A 650 -27.56 -33.10 17.61
CA ASN A 650 -26.56 -32.04 17.69
C ASN A 650 -27.00 -30.90 18.62
N LYS A 651 -26.06 -30.38 19.40
CA LYS A 651 -26.30 -29.34 20.42
C LYS A 651 -25.44 -28.09 20.23
N THR A 652 -24.61 -28.04 19.19
CA THR A 652 -23.59 -27.00 19.02
C THR A 652 -23.81 -26.14 17.79
N LEU A 653 -24.34 -26.72 16.71
CA LEU A 653 -24.55 -26.05 15.44
C LEU A 653 -25.62 -24.98 15.62
N ARG A 654 -25.27 -23.74 15.28
CA ARG A 654 -26.12 -22.55 15.33
C ARG A 654 -26.42 -21.99 13.95
N TYR A 655 -25.57 -22.27 12.97
CA TYR A 655 -25.70 -21.76 11.60
C TYR A 655 -25.53 -22.90 10.61
N LEU A 656 -26.56 -23.10 9.78
CA LEU A 656 -26.56 -24.09 8.71
C LEU A 656 -27.01 -23.42 7.41
N ALA A 657 -26.13 -23.40 6.41
CA ALA A 657 -26.45 -22.93 5.07
C ALA A 657 -26.47 -24.07 4.07
N LEU A 658 -27.61 -24.23 3.41
CA LEU A 658 -27.93 -25.29 2.45
C LEU A 658 -28.34 -24.72 1.08
N ASN A 659 -28.02 -23.46 0.80
CA ASN A 659 -28.40 -22.77 -0.42
C ASN A 659 -27.98 -23.55 -1.68
N ASN A 660 -28.70 -23.35 -2.77
CA ASN A 660 -28.35 -23.93 -4.08
C ASN A 660 -28.23 -25.46 -4.09
N ASN A 661 -28.93 -26.16 -3.20
CA ASN A 661 -29.09 -27.61 -3.25
C ASN A 661 -30.52 -27.97 -3.74
N GLU A 662 -30.69 -29.19 -4.25
CA GLU A 662 -31.99 -29.70 -4.69
C GLU A 662 -32.89 -30.09 -3.49
N ILE A 663 -33.30 -29.08 -2.72
CA ILE A 663 -34.17 -29.23 -1.55
C ILE A 663 -35.60 -28.86 -1.95
N ASP A 664 -36.45 -29.87 -2.09
CA ASP A 664 -37.88 -29.75 -2.36
C ASP A 664 -38.74 -29.75 -1.07
N ASP A 665 -40.06 -29.71 -1.23
CA ASP A 665 -41.00 -29.66 -0.09
C ASP A 665 -40.93 -30.94 0.79
N ASN A 666 -40.57 -32.09 0.20
CA ASN A 666 -40.35 -33.33 0.95
C ASN A 666 -39.08 -33.26 1.81
N CYS A 667 -38.01 -32.69 1.26
CA CYS A 667 -36.79 -32.40 1.99
C CYS A 667 -37.06 -31.44 3.16
N MET A 668 -37.88 -30.41 2.93
CA MET A 668 -38.26 -29.48 4.00
C MET A 668 -39.01 -30.19 5.14
N LYS A 669 -39.94 -31.09 4.82
CA LYS A 669 -40.61 -31.93 5.82
C LYS A 669 -39.62 -32.73 6.68
N LEU A 670 -38.57 -33.29 6.08
CA LEU A 670 -37.53 -34.01 6.83
C LEU A 670 -36.77 -33.07 7.77
N LEU A 671 -36.33 -31.91 7.28
CA LEU A 671 -35.64 -30.90 8.08
C LEU A 671 -36.49 -30.46 9.28
N VAL A 672 -37.79 -30.24 9.07
CA VAL A 672 -38.75 -29.86 10.12
C VAL A 672 -38.81 -30.90 11.24
N ASN A 673 -38.87 -32.20 10.87
CA ASN A 673 -38.88 -33.27 11.86
C ASN A 673 -37.62 -33.25 12.73
N GLY A 674 -36.45 -32.99 12.15
CA GLY A 674 -35.19 -32.84 12.89
C GLY A 674 -35.18 -31.60 13.78
N LEU A 675 -35.62 -30.47 13.23
CA LEU A 675 -35.65 -29.17 13.92
C LEU A 675 -36.62 -29.13 15.10
N GLN A 676 -37.67 -29.97 15.10
CA GLN A 676 -38.59 -30.06 16.23
C GLN A 676 -37.88 -30.48 17.55
N TYR A 677 -36.83 -31.29 17.45
CA TYR A 677 -36.04 -31.75 18.59
C TYR A 677 -34.77 -30.92 18.81
N ASN A 678 -34.27 -30.25 17.76
CA ASN A 678 -33.07 -29.44 17.84
C ASN A 678 -33.26 -28.21 18.76
N LYS A 679 -32.27 -27.96 19.62
CA LYS A 679 -32.27 -26.84 20.58
C LYS A 679 -31.06 -25.92 20.45
N SER A 680 -30.34 -25.98 19.34
CA SER A 680 -29.10 -25.22 19.14
C SER A 680 -29.13 -24.34 17.91
N LEU A 681 -29.77 -24.79 16.83
CA LEU A 681 -29.78 -24.10 15.55
C LEU A 681 -30.54 -22.79 15.65
N GLN A 682 -29.92 -21.73 15.14
CA GLN A 682 -30.39 -20.35 15.19
C GLN A 682 -30.68 -19.80 13.80
N ASN A 683 -29.85 -20.12 12.81
CA ASN A 683 -29.93 -19.59 11.47
C ASN A 683 -29.94 -20.73 10.45
N LEU A 684 -30.93 -20.72 9.56
CA LEU A 684 -31.09 -21.69 8.49
C LEU A 684 -31.24 -20.97 7.15
N TYR A 685 -30.38 -21.30 6.18
CA TYR A 685 -30.41 -20.70 4.85
C TYR A 685 -30.78 -21.76 3.81
N LEU A 686 -31.85 -21.49 3.08
CA LEU A 686 -32.47 -22.37 2.08
C LEU A 686 -32.79 -21.56 0.81
N ASN A 687 -31.87 -20.68 0.42
CA ASN A 687 -32.01 -19.86 -0.78
C ASN A 687 -31.83 -20.70 -2.04
N ASN A 688 -32.56 -20.34 -3.09
CA ASN A 688 -32.51 -21.00 -4.39
C ASN A 688 -32.61 -22.52 -4.25
N CYS A 689 -33.56 -22.95 -3.41
CA CYS A 689 -33.98 -24.33 -3.26
C CYS A 689 -35.27 -24.54 -4.09
N ASN A 690 -35.66 -25.79 -4.34
CA ASN A 690 -36.83 -26.09 -5.16
C ASN A 690 -38.13 -26.08 -4.33
N LEU A 691 -38.23 -25.18 -3.34
CA LEU A 691 -39.37 -25.09 -2.42
C LEU A 691 -40.57 -24.41 -3.07
N LYS A 692 -41.76 -24.97 -2.88
CA LYS A 692 -43.05 -24.47 -3.35
C LYS A 692 -44.01 -24.30 -2.18
N ASP A 693 -45.23 -23.86 -2.46
CA ASP A 693 -46.22 -23.55 -1.42
C ASP A 693 -46.58 -24.75 -0.52
N GLU A 694 -46.32 -25.99 -0.95
CA GLU A 694 -46.55 -27.18 -0.13
C GLU A 694 -45.67 -27.20 1.13
N CYS A 695 -44.53 -26.49 1.16
CA CYS A 695 -43.69 -26.40 2.35
C CYS A 695 -44.17 -25.38 3.39
N VAL A 696 -45.09 -24.47 3.03
CA VAL A 696 -45.56 -23.36 3.88
C VAL A 696 -46.08 -23.85 5.24
N PRO A 697 -46.95 -24.88 5.32
CA PRO A 697 -47.43 -25.38 6.61
C PRO A 697 -46.30 -25.89 7.51
N PHE A 698 -45.25 -26.50 6.93
CA PHE A 698 -44.13 -27.02 7.71
C PHE A 698 -43.27 -25.90 8.28
N ILE A 699 -43.01 -24.84 7.51
CA ILE A 699 -42.30 -23.63 7.97
C ILE A 699 -43.07 -22.98 9.13
N ILE A 700 -44.38 -22.80 8.96
CA ILE A 700 -45.24 -22.22 10.01
C ILE A 700 -45.23 -23.11 11.26
N ASN A 701 -45.20 -24.43 11.13
CA ASN A 701 -45.11 -25.33 12.27
C ASN A 701 -43.80 -25.16 13.06
N ILE A 702 -42.66 -25.01 12.37
CA ILE A 702 -41.37 -24.74 13.03
C ILE A 702 -41.46 -23.45 13.85
N MET A 703 -42.03 -22.37 13.31
CA MET A 703 -42.14 -21.10 14.04
C MET A 703 -42.94 -21.20 15.34
N LYS A 704 -43.91 -22.13 15.40
CA LYS A 704 -44.72 -22.38 16.60
C LYS A 704 -43.95 -23.19 17.64
N GLN A 705 -43.20 -24.20 17.20
CA GLN A 705 -42.65 -25.23 18.07
C GLN A 705 -41.19 -25.00 18.45
N ASN A 706 -40.36 -24.54 17.51
CA ASN A 706 -38.94 -24.30 17.74
C ASN A 706 -38.72 -22.89 18.27
N LYS A 707 -38.05 -22.78 19.42
CA LYS A 707 -37.78 -21.49 20.11
C LYS A 707 -36.34 -20.99 19.93
N THR A 708 -35.48 -21.78 19.29
CA THR A 708 -34.04 -21.47 19.16
C THR A 708 -33.72 -20.91 17.79
N LEU A 709 -34.49 -21.30 16.77
CA LEU A 709 -34.38 -20.80 15.41
C LEU A 709 -34.92 -19.37 15.35
N ILE A 710 -34.01 -18.43 15.09
CA ILE A 710 -34.30 -16.99 15.07
C ILE A 710 -34.29 -16.41 13.66
N TYR A 711 -33.72 -17.11 12.69
CA TYR A 711 -33.61 -16.62 11.31
C TYR A 711 -33.74 -17.75 10.29
N ILE A 712 -34.58 -17.54 9.28
CA ILE A 712 -34.68 -18.39 8.09
C ILE A 712 -34.65 -17.52 6.83
N GLU A 713 -33.79 -17.89 5.88
CA GLU A 713 -33.72 -17.27 4.55
C GLU A 713 -34.25 -18.22 3.46
N LEU A 714 -35.19 -17.72 2.64
CA LEU A 714 -35.91 -18.50 1.63
C LEU A 714 -35.96 -17.79 0.26
N VAL A 715 -34.98 -16.95 -0.05
CA VAL A 715 -34.93 -16.15 -1.28
C VAL A 715 -34.75 -17.03 -2.51
N LYS A 716 -35.34 -16.65 -3.66
CA LYS A 716 -35.23 -17.35 -4.96
C LYS A 716 -35.80 -18.77 -4.96
N ASN A 717 -36.78 -19.05 -4.11
CA ASN A 717 -37.57 -20.28 -4.17
C ASN A 717 -38.81 -20.11 -5.06
N HIS A 718 -39.54 -21.19 -5.33
CA HIS A 718 -40.74 -21.20 -6.15
C HIS A 718 -42.04 -20.99 -5.35
N LEU A 719 -41.97 -20.17 -4.29
CA LEU A 719 -43.13 -19.78 -3.48
C LEU A 719 -43.98 -18.75 -4.22
N THR A 720 -45.31 -18.92 -4.19
CA THR A 720 -46.23 -17.89 -4.69
C THR A 720 -46.28 -16.71 -3.72
N GLU A 721 -46.77 -15.55 -4.20
CA GLU A 721 -46.99 -14.40 -3.31
C GLU A 721 -47.94 -14.72 -2.15
N GLN A 722 -48.93 -15.60 -2.36
CA GLN A 722 -49.82 -16.06 -1.29
C GLN A 722 -49.06 -16.89 -0.24
N GLY A 723 -48.20 -17.82 -0.67
CA GLY A 723 -47.34 -18.59 0.22
C GLY A 723 -46.39 -17.69 1.03
N LYS A 724 -45.73 -16.74 0.37
CA LYS A 724 -44.86 -15.74 1.01
C LYS A 724 -45.61 -14.89 2.04
N MET A 725 -46.80 -14.41 1.70
CA MET A 725 -47.64 -13.63 2.62
C MET A 725 -48.04 -14.45 3.85
N ALA A 726 -48.42 -15.71 3.68
CA ALA A 726 -48.79 -16.60 4.79
C ALA A 726 -47.62 -16.82 5.76
N ILE A 727 -46.41 -17.06 5.24
CA ILE A 727 -45.18 -17.18 6.05
C ILE A 727 -44.91 -15.87 6.80
N ASN A 728 -44.98 -14.72 6.13
CA ASN A 728 -44.70 -13.42 6.72
C ASN A 728 -45.71 -13.07 7.84
N GLN A 729 -46.99 -13.35 7.63
CA GLN A 729 -48.03 -13.17 8.65
C GLN A 729 -47.77 -14.07 9.87
N ALA A 730 -47.39 -15.34 9.66
CA ALA A 730 -47.02 -16.23 10.75
C ALA A 730 -45.80 -15.72 11.53
N ALA A 731 -44.77 -15.23 10.84
CA ALA A 731 -43.60 -14.63 11.47
C ALA A 731 -43.96 -13.41 12.34
N MET A 732 -44.85 -12.53 11.87
CA MET A 732 -45.36 -11.40 12.65
C MET A 732 -46.20 -11.81 13.86
N LEU A 733 -46.97 -12.89 13.74
CA LEU A 733 -47.82 -13.40 14.80
C LEU A 733 -47.00 -14.04 15.94
N TYR A 734 -46.06 -14.93 15.60
CA TYR A 734 -45.30 -15.69 16.59
C TYR A 734 -44.10 -14.92 17.13
N LYS A 735 -43.49 -14.02 16.35
CA LYS A 735 -42.33 -13.19 16.74
C LYS A 735 -41.14 -13.99 17.29
N THR A 736 -41.08 -15.28 16.98
CA THR A 736 -40.03 -16.22 17.42
C THR A 736 -38.86 -16.28 16.43
N CYS A 737 -39.15 -16.09 15.14
CA CYS A 737 -38.18 -16.21 14.05
C CYS A 737 -38.39 -15.10 13.01
N SER A 738 -37.31 -14.42 12.63
CA SER A 738 -37.26 -13.54 11.47
C SER A 738 -37.17 -14.36 10.18
N ILE A 739 -37.89 -13.92 9.15
CA ILE A 739 -37.93 -14.54 7.83
C ILE A 739 -37.50 -13.52 6.80
N TYR A 740 -36.66 -13.94 5.87
CA TYR A 740 -36.32 -13.15 4.70
C TYR A 740 -36.74 -13.87 3.42
N LEU A 741 -37.56 -13.17 2.63
CA LEU A 741 -38.20 -13.63 1.39
C LEU A 741 -38.00 -12.55 0.32
N ASP A 742 -37.91 -12.96 -0.93
CA ASP A 742 -37.93 -12.07 -2.09
C ASP A 742 -39.37 -11.77 -2.52
N PHE A 743 -39.85 -10.55 -2.27
CA PHE A 743 -41.11 -10.07 -2.82
C PHE A 743 -40.86 -9.45 -4.20
N SER A 744 -41.60 -9.91 -5.21
CA SER A 744 -41.66 -9.21 -6.48
C SER A 744 -42.58 -8.00 -6.33
N PHE A 745 -42.03 -6.80 -6.14
CA PHE A 745 -42.81 -5.57 -6.33
C PHE A 745 -43.03 -5.38 -7.84
N GLN A 746 -44.07 -6.00 -8.39
CA GLN A 746 -44.66 -5.47 -9.62
C GLN A 746 -45.33 -4.15 -9.25
N ARG A 747 -44.84 -3.03 -9.81
CA ARG A 747 -45.62 -1.79 -9.85
C ARG A 747 -46.91 -2.11 -10.60
N VAL A 748 -48.01 -2.23 -9.87
CA VAL A 748 -49.34 -2.12 -10.47
C VAL A 748 -49.44 -0.69 -10.99
N HIS A 749 -49.65 -0.57 -12.31
CA HIS A 749 -49.65 0.68 -13.07
C HIS A 749 -50.74 1.66 -12.61
#